data_AF-D7KVA3-F1
#
_entry.id   AF-D7KVA3-F1
#
_cell.length_a   1.000
_cell.length_b   1.000
_cell.length_c   1.000
_cell.angle_alpha   90.00
_cell.angle_beta   90.00
_cell.angle_gamma   90.00
#
_symmetry.space_group_name_H-M   'P 1'
#
loop_
_entity.id
_entity.type
_entity.pdbx_description
1 polymer ?
#
loop_
_entity_poly.entity_id
_entity_poly.type
_entity_poly.pdbx_seq_one_letter_code
_entity_poly.pdbx_strand_id
1 'polypeptide(L)'
;MANEVILLDFWPSMFGMRTRIALREKGVEFEYREEDLRNKSPLLLQMNPIHKKIPVLIHNGKPVNESIIQVQYIDEVWSHKNPILPSDPYQRAQARFWADFIDKKLNVMLLCAMFQLYDAQRKVWATKGEEQEAGKKDFIEILKTLESELGDKPYFGGDDFGYVDIALIGFYTWFPAYEKFANFSIESEVPKLIAWVKKCLQRESVAKSLPDPEKVTEFVSELRKKFVPEIYTNGESADSFGLLAEYVRDEGEKEDFSNKSALLLQSNPIHKKIPVLIHNGKPVCESLNVVQYVDEAWPEKNPFFPSDPYGRAQARFWADFVDKKFTDAQFKIWGKKGEEQEAGKKEFIEAVKILETELGDKPYFGGDSFGYVDISLITFSSWFQAYEKFERKASRIATMAEEVILLNFWPSMFGMRTMIALEEKGVNYEYREEDVINNKSPLLLEMNPIHKKIPVLIHNGKPVCESIIQIQYIDEVWSDKNPFLPTDSYQRAQALFWADFIEKKVTTNFRSNSRVLLVTHVCVYSLCHNDQLFVCGRKTWATKGEELEAATKEYIEILKTLQCELGDKPYFGGDKFGFVDIVLIGYYSWFPAYQKFGNFSIEPECSKLMAWGKRCMQRASVAKALPDSERVVGYVLQLKKFYGIK
;
A
#
# COMPACT_ATOMS: atom_id res chain seq x y z
N MET A 1 14.80 -44.77 -0.70
CA MET A 1 15.97 -43.85 -0.68
C MET A 1 16.42 -43.74 0.77
N ALA A 2 17.69 -43.40 1.05
CA ALA A 2 18.14 -43.20 2.43
C ALA A 2 17.40 -42.02 3.07
N ASN A 3 17.27 -42.01 4.39
CA ASN A 3 16.56 -40.97 5.13
C ASN A 3 17.41 -39.69 5.18
N GLU A 4 17.35 -38.90 4.11
CA GLU A 4 18.24 -37.77 3.86
C GLU A 4 17.87 -36.58 4.75
N VAL A 5 18.85 -36.10 5.53
CA VAL A 5 18.73 -34.91 6.38
C VAL A 5 19.84 -33.95 5.99
N ILE A 6 19.49 -32.78 5.47
CA ILE A 6 20.43 -31.71 5.09
C ILE A 6 20.10 -30.47 5.91
N LEU A 7 21.13 -29.77 6.40
CA LEU A 7 21.00 -28.48 7.08
C LEU A 7 21.75 -27.41 6.27
N LEU A 8 21.02 -26.46 5.69
CA LEU A 8 21.59 -25.24 5.10
C LEU A 8 21.75 -24.20 6.22
N ASP A 9 22.97 -23.75 6.52
CA ASP A 9 23.23 -22.77 7.57
C ASP A 9 24.58 -22.05 7.38
N PHE A 10 24.87 -21.06 8.23
CA PHE A 10 26.12 -20.30 8.26
C PHE A 10 26.82 -20.54 9.61
N TRP A 11 28.13 -20.81 9.65
CA TRP A 11 28.78 -21.35 10.85
C TRP A 11 28.59 -20.58 12.18
N PRO A 12 28.50 -19.22 12.24
CA PRO A 12 28.26 -18.46 13.46
C PRO A 12 26.77 -18.16 13.71
N SER A 13 25.86 -18.75 12.92
CA SER A 13 24.40 -18.63 13.05
C SER A 13 23.91 -19.24 14.36
N MET A 14 23.58 -18.37 15.31
CA MET A 14 22.98 -18.75 16.61
C MET A 14 21.70 -19.57 16.41
N PHE A 15 20.97 -19.32 15.32
CA PHE A 15 19.74 -20.00 14.96
C PHE A 15 20.01 -21.42 14.45
N GLY A 16 20.98 -21.63 13.57
CA GLY A 16 21.31 -22.98 13.09
C GLY A 16 22.11 -23.82 14.08
N MET A 17 22.77 -23.20 15.07
CA MET A 17 23.27 -23.90 16.26
C MET A 17 22.14 -24.68 16.96
N ARG A 18 20.92 -24.13 17.05
CA ARG A 18 19.76 -24.81 17.64
C ARG A 18 19.47 -26.13 16.94
N THR A 19 19.39 -26.09 15.61
CA THR A 19 19.11 -27.24 14.75
C THR A 19 20.24 -28.27 14.83
N ARG A 20 21.51 -27.85 14.82
CA ARG A 20 22.66 -28.73 15.03
C ARG A 20 22.64 -29.44 16.39
N ILE A 21 22.31 -28.72 17.46
CA ILE A 21 22.21 -29.29 18.81
C ILE A 21 21.06 -30.30 18.86
N ALA A 22 19.87 -29.93 18.39
CA ALA A 22 18.70 -30.80 18.41
C ALA A 22 18.92 -32.10 17.62
N LEU A 23 19.48 -32.04 16.40
CA LEU A 23 19.81 -33.25 15.62
C LEU A 23 20.80 -34.15 16.37
N ARG A 24 21.80 -33.58 17.05
CA ARG A 24 22.81 -34.33 17.82
C ARG A 24 22.28 -34.90 19.12
N GLU A 25 21.40 -34.19 19.83
CA GLU A 25 20.66 -34.74 20.98
C GLU A 25 19.80 -35.96 20.60
N LYS A 26 19.25 -35.98 19.38
CA LYS A 26 18.52 -37.14 18.84
C LYS A 26 19.43 -38.23 18.24
N GLY A 27 20.74 -37.98 18.11
CA GLY A 27 21.67 -38.88 17.41
C GLY A 27 21.31 -39.08 15.94
N VAL A 28 20.92 -38.01 15.25
CA VAL A 28 20.59 -37.98 13.83
C VAL A 28 21.80 -37.48 13.06
N GLU A 29 22.30 -38.30 12.14
CA GLU A 29 23.31 -37.88 11.17
C GLU A 29 22.69 -36.98 10.10
N PHE A 30 23.41 -35.92 9.71
CA PHE A 30 22.94 -34.94 8.73
C PHE A 30 24.09 -34.36 7.92
N GLU A 31 23.81 -33.99 6.67
CA GLU A 31 24.74 -33.22 5.85
C GLU A 31 24.63 -31.73 6.18
N TYR A 32 25.71 -31.13 6.65
CA TYR A 32 25.79 -29.68 6.84
C TYR A 32 26.29 -29.02 5.55
N ARG A 33 25.53 -28.04 5.02
CA ARG A 33 25.93 -27.21 3.87
C ARG A 33 26.03 -25.75 4.30
N GLU A 34 27.23 -25.19 4.13
CA GLU A 34 27.52 -23.79 4.44
C GLU A 34 26.90 -22.86 3.37
N GLU A 35 26.16 -21.83 3.80
CA GLU A 35 25.52 -20.83 2.94
C GLU A 35 26.23 -19.47 3.00
N ASP A 36 26.39 -18.82 1.84
CA ASP A 36 26.81 -17.41 1.76
C ASP A 36 25.59 -16.49 1.87
N LEU A 37 25.54 -15.72 2.96
CA LEU A 37 24.43 -14.79 3.22
C LEU A 37 24.33 -13.62 2.23
N ARG A 38 25.42 -13.33 1.50
CA ARG A 38 25.49 -12.30 0.45
C ARG A 38 25.12 -12.88 -0.92
N ASN A 39 25.60 -14.09 -1.22
CA ASN A 39 25.35 -14.80 -2.47
C ASN A 39 24.63 -16.14 -2.21
N LYS A 40 23.35 -16.02 -1.80
CA LYS A 40 22.50 -17.14 -1.38
C LYS A 40 22.38 -18.22 -2.45
N SER A 41 22.51 -19.48 -2.07
CA SER A 41 22.45 -20.57 -3.04
C SER A 41 21.07 -20.68 -3.72
N PRO A 42 20.99 -21.20 -4.96
CA PRO A 42 19.71 -21.52 -5.59
C PRO A 42 18.87 -22.49 -4.74
N LEU A 43 19.51 -23.39 -3.99
CA LEU A 43 18.84 -24.33 -3.11
C LEU A 43 18.18 -23.64 -1.91
N LEU A 44 18.86 -22.67 -1.27
CA LEU A 44 18.27 -21.84 -0.21
C LEU A 44 17.08 -21.03 -0.73
N LEU A 45 17.20 -20.44 -1.93
CA LEU A 45 16.11 -19.69 -2.55
C LEU A 45 14.93 -20.57 -2.96
N GLN A 46 15.15 -21.84 -3.31
CA GLN A 46 14.12 -22.82 -3.61
C GLN A 46 13.43 -23.36 -2.35
N MET A 47 14.20 -23.63 -1.29
CA MET A 47 13.71 -24.30 -0.07
C MET A 47 13.12 -23.34 0.96
N ASN A 48 13.50 -22.06 0.91
CA ASN A 48 12.88 -20.98 1.66
C ASN A 48 12.60 -19.77 0.73
N PRO A 49 11.63 -19.87 -0.21
CA PRO A 49 11.37 -18.79 -1.17
C PRO A 49 10.76 -17.54 -0.51
N ILE A 50 10.09 -17.71 0.63
CA ILE A 50 9.36 -16.65 1.33
C ILE A 50 10.31 -15.74 2.14
N HIS A 51 11.17 -16.32 2.98
CA HIS A 51 12.10 -15.54 3.81
C HIS A 51 13.51 -15.50 3.25
N LYS A 52 13.92 -16.51 2.47
CA LYS A 52 15.28 -16.62 1.90
C LYS A 52 16.33 -16.55 3.01
N LYS A 53 16.03 -17.16 4.17
CA LYS A 53 16.81 -17.14 5.41
C LYS A 53 17.24 -18.54 5.81
N ILE A 54 18.36 -18.60 6.50
CA ILE A 54 18.88 -19.77 7.21
C ILE A 54 18.46 -19.75 8.70
N PRO A 55 18.53 -20.89 9.42
CA PRO A 55 18.78 -22.24 8.90
C PRO A 55 17.59 -22.77 8.09
N VAL A 56 17.85 -23.70 7.17
CA VAL A 56 16.81 -24.53 6.54
C VAL A 56 17.14 -26.00 6.75
N LEU A 57 16.27 -26.71 7.45
CA LEU A 57 16.35 -28.17 7.59
C LEU A 57 15.57 -28.81 6.45
N ILE A 58 16.22 -29.65 5.65
CA ILE A 58 15.58 -30.41 4.57
C ILE A 58 15.58 -31.88 4.99
N HIS A 59 14.40 -32.48 5.12
CA HIS A 59 14.25 -33.90 5.44
C HIS A 59 13.50 -34.60 4.30
N ASN A 60 14.17 -35.54 3.63
CA ASN A 60 13.67 -36.24 2.44
C ASN A 60 13.10 -35.27 1.37
N GLY A 61 13.87 -34.23 1.04
CA GLY A 61 13.49 -33.18 0.07
C GLY A 61 12.46 -32.16 0.55
N LYS A 62 11.92 -32.28 1.78
CA LYS A 62 10.92 -31.35 2.32
C LYS A 62 11.56 -30.31 3.27
N PRO A 63 11.39 -29.00 3.04
CA PRO A 63 11.99 -27.96 3.88
C PRO A 63 11.16 -27.64 5.12
N VAL A 64 11.83 -27.52 6.27
CA VAL A 64 11.29 -26.99 7.53
C VAL A 64 12.04 -25.69 7.83
N ASN A 65 11.32 -24.58 7.83
CA ASN A 65 11.85 -23.24 8.04
C ASN A 65 11.68 -22.81 9.51
N GLU A 66 12.37 -21.73 9.90
CA GLU A 66 12.50 -21.20 11.26
C GLU A 66 13.14 -22.16 12.28
N SER A 67 14.31 -21.77 12.82
CA SER A 67 15.12 -22.63 13.72
C SER A 67 14.35 -23.23 14.90
N ILE A 68 13.44 -22.46 15.50
CA ILE A 68 12.71 -22.88 16.71
C ILE A 68 11.58 -23.87 16.35
N ILE A 69 11.02 -23.76 15.15
CA ILE A 69 10.09 -24.76 14.58
C ILE A 69 10.86 -26.04 14.18
N GLN A 70 12.07 -25.92 13.63
CA GLN A 70 12.93 -27.06 13.34
C GLN A 70 13.23 -27.89 14.60
N VAL A 71 13.47 -27.25 15.75
CA VAL A 71 13.67 -27.99 17.03
C VAL A 71 12.41 -28.78 17.42
N GLN A 72 11.21 -28.20 17.33
CA GLN A 72 9.96 -28.95 17.60
C GLN A 72 9.76 -30.10 16.60
N TYR A 73 10.03 -29.87 15.31
CA TYR A 73 9.95 -30.90 14.28
C TYR A 73 10.92 -32.06 14.55
N ILE A 74 12.17 -31.77 14.93
CA ILE A 74 13.17 -32.77 15.30
C ILE A 74 12.72 -33.57 16.53
N ASP A 75 12.13 -32.90 17.52
CA ASP A 75 11.61 -33.57 18.71
C ASP A 75 10.45 -34.53 18.40
N GLU A 76 9.55 -34.13 17.51
CA GLU A 76 8.39 -34.92 17.10
C GLU A 76 8.73 -36.09 16.16
N VAL A 77 9.65 -35.90 15.21
CA VAL A 77 10.07 -36.96 14.26
C VAL A 77 10.92 -38.03 14.96
N TRP A 78 11.83 -37.63 15.85
CA TRP A 78 12.72 -38.53 16.58
C TRP A 78 12.37 -38.58 18.08
N SER A 79 11.07 -38.69 18.38
CA SER A 79 10.50 -38.69 19.73
C SER A 79 10.93 -39.84 20.65
N HIS A 80 11.48 -40.91 20.09
CA HIS A 80 11.92 -42.12 20.80
C HIS A 80 13.27 -41.99 21.53
N LYS A 81 13.96 -40.85 21.43
CA LYS A 81 15.22 -40.53 22.13
C LYS A 81 15.16 -39.13 22.71
N ASN A 82 15.72 -38.92 23.90
CA ASN A 82 16.00 -37.62 24.52
C ASN A 82 14.93 -36.54 24.22
N PRO A 83 13.77 -36.56 24.91
CA PRO A 83 12.72 -35.55 24.72
C PRO A 83 13.27 -34.13 24.94
N ILE A 84 13.05 -33.24 23.96
CA ILE A 84 13.50 -31.85 24.02
C ILE A 84 12.42 -30.96 24.63
N LEU A 85 11.15 -31.21 24.28
CA LEU A 85 10.01 -30.62 24.95
C LEU A 85 9.51 -31.52 26.10
N PRO A 86 8.96 -30.94 27.18
CA PRO A 86 8.22 -31.68 28.19
C PRO A 86 7.03 -32.46 27.60
N SER A 87 6.55 -33.47 28.33
CA SER A 87 5.32 -34.20 28.00
C SER A 87 4.05 -33.48 28.43
N ASP A 88 4.09 -32.72 29.53
CA ASP A 88 2.97 -31.94 30.04
C ASP A 88 2.67 -30.72 29.13
N PRO A 89 1.42 -30.55 28.63
CA PRO A 89 1.07 -29.43 27.75
C PRO A 89 1.37 -28.05 28.34
N TYR A 90 1.24 -27.87 29.66
CA TYR A 90 1.52 -26.58 30.28
C TYR A 90 3.01 -26.28 30.31
N GLN A 91 3.84 -27.26 30.67
CA GLN A 91 5.30 -27.12 30.60
C GLN A 91 5.79 -26.90 29.16
N ARG A 92 5.17 -27.53 28.15
CA ARG A 92 5.42 -27.23 26.73
C ARG A 92 5.12 -25.77 26.39
N ALA A 93 3.98 -25.25 26.85
CA ALA A 93 3.61 -23.85 26.62
C ALA A 93 4.55 -22.85 27.34
N GLN A 94 5.03 -23.17 28.54
CA GLN A 94 6.06 -22.38 29.23
C GLN A 94 7.41 -22.41 28.49
N ALA A 95 7.82 -23.57 27.98
CA ALA A 95 9.04 -23.69 27.18
C ALA A 95 8.96 -22.87 25.88
N ARG A 96 7.80 -22.85 25.20
CA ARG A 96 7.55 -21.99 24.03
C ARG A 96 7.57 -20.51 24.39
N PHE A 97 6.93 -20.12 25.50
CA PHE A 97 6.94 -18.74 25.98
C PHE A 97 8.36 -18.21 26.19
N TRP A 98 9.22 -18.98 26.85
CA TRP A 98 10.61 -18.56 27.08
C TRP A 98 11.47 -18.56 25.82
N ALA A 99 11.27 -19.51 24.91
CA ALA A 99 11.94 -19.49 23.60
C ALA A 99 11.51 -18.30 22.73
N ASP A 100 10.22 -17.93 22.76
CA ASP A 100 9.69 -16.75 22.09
C ASP A 100 10.17 -15.44 22.75
N PHE A 101 10.28 -15.39 24.08
CA PHE A 101 10.94 -14.28 24.79
C PHE A 101 12.40 -14.12 24.32
N ILE A 102 13.15 -15.22 24.25
CA ILE A 102 14.52 -15.25 23.71
C ILE A 102 14.54 -14.73 22.27
N ASP A 103 13.65 -15.22 21.40
CA ASP A 103 13.62 -14.77 20.00
C ASP A 103 13.20 -13.31 19.86
N LYS A 104 12.24 -12.81 20.65
CA LYS A 104 11.81 -11.40 20.63
C LYS A 104 12.83 -10.44 21.24
N LYS A 105 13.64 -10.89 22.22
CA LYS A 105 14.58 -10.04 22.97
C LYS A 105 16.04 -10.19 22.57
N LEU A 106 16.43 -11.29 21.92
CA LEU A 106 17.82 -11.55 21.55
C LEU A 106 18.06 -11.65 20.02
N ASN A 107 17.05 -11.59 19.14
CA ASN A 107 17.21 -11.77 17.67
C ASN A 107 18.26 -10.89 16.96
N VAL A 108 18.73 -9.83 17.60
CA VAL A 108 18.93 -8.52 16.95
C VAL A 108 20.37 -8.31 16.47
N MET A 109 20.96 -9.35 15.88
CA MET A 109 22.34 -9.31 15.40
C MET A 109 22.52 -9.73 13.94
N LEU A 110 21.92 -10.85 13.50
CA LEU A 110 22.05 -11.28 12.10
C LEU A 110 21.28 -10.34 11.14
N LEU A 111 20.19 -9.73 11.62
CA LEU A 111 19.40 -8.74 10.87
C LEU A 111 20.02 -7.33 10.91
N CYS A 112 20.61 -6.91 12.04
CA CYS A 112 21.18 -5.56 12.19
C CYS A 112 22.41 -5.28 11.33
N ALA A 113 23.16 -6.32 10.93
CA ALA A 113 24.27 -6.17 10.01
C ALA A 113 23.85 -5.84 8.56
N MET A 114 22.55 -5.94 8.22
CA MET A 114 22.11 -5.91 6.82
C MET A 114 20.82 -5.12 6.54
N PHE A 115 19.99 -4.78 7.55
CA PHE A 115 18.64 -4.20 7.32
C PHE A 115 18.23 -3.00 8.19
N GLN A 116 19.15 -2.32 8.89
CA GLN A 116 18.86 -1.09 9.68
C GLN A 116 17.59 -1.14 10.56
N LEU A 117 17.46 -2.15 11.42
CA LEU A 117 16.42 -2.18 12.45
C LEU A 117 17.03 -2.00 13.86
N TYR A 118 16.28 -1.33 14.73
CA TYR A 118 16.65 -0.99 16.12
C TYR A 118 16.76 -2.23 17.02
N ASP A 119 17.76 -2.27 17.92
CA ASP A 119 17.59 -2.68 19.34
C ASP A 119 18.90 -2.48 20.16
N ALA A 120 18.80 -2.67 21.47
CA ALA A 120 19.85 -2.65 22.49
C ALA A 120 21.18 -3.32 22.10
N GLN A 121 21.15 -4.54 21.57
CA GLN A 121 22.39 -5.28 21.22
C GLN A 121 23.21 -4.57 20.14
N ARG A 122 22.56 -3.99 19.11
CA ARG A 122 23.25 -3.18 18.10
C ARG A 122 23.95 -1.99 18.77
N LYS A 123 23.30 -1.34 19.73
CA LYS A 123 23.89 -0.21 20.47
C LYS A 123 25.15 -0.66 21.22
N VAL A 124 25.09 -1.80 21.93
CA VAL A 124 26.23 -2.38 22.67
C VAL A 124 27.49 -2.49 21.81
N TRP A 125 27.47 -3.11 20.63
CA TRP A 125 28.71 -3.33 19.85
C TRP A 125 28.96 -2.31 18.72
N ALA A 126 27.94 -1.65 18.19
CA ALA A 126 28.04 -0.83 16.98
C ALA A 126 28.00 0.70 17.24
N THR A 127 27.57 1.17 18.41
CA THR A 127 27.51 2.61 18.73
C THR A 127 28.55 3.00 19.80
N LYS A 128 28.51 4.25 20.29
CA LYS A 128 29.38 4.80 21.34
C LYS A 128 28.62 5.82 22.18
N GLY A 129 29.05 6.04 23.41
CA GLY A 129 28.48 7.05 24.31
C GLY A 129 27.14 6.62 24.92
N GLU A 130 26.24 7.58 25.15
CA GLU A 130 24.98 7.36 25.87
C GLU A 130 24.10 6.26 25.25
N GLU A 131 24.07 6.15 23.92
CA GLU A 131 23.32 5.11 23.22
C GLU A 131 23.87 3.70 23.55
N GLN A 132 25.20 3.56 23.62
CA GLN A 132 25.87 2.29 23.93
C GLN A 132 25.59 1.84 25.38
N GLU A 133 25.64 2.76 26.34
CA GLU A 133 25.33 2.46 27.74
C GLU A 133 23.84 2.14 27.97
N ALA A 134 22.93 2.81 27.26
CA ALA A 134 21.50 2.46 27.27
C ALA A 134 21.28 1.02 26.77
N GLY A 135 21.84 0.67 25.61
CA GLY A 135 21.72 -0.70 25.09
C GLY A 135 22.38 -1.77 25.96
N LYS A 136 23.48 -1.44 26.64
CA LYS A 136 24.13 -2.31 27.62
C LYS A 136 23.23 -2.59 28.82
N LYS A 137 22.58 -1.54 29.35
CA LYS A 137 21.60 -1.68 30.44
C LYS A 137 20.43 -2.58 30.01
N ASP A 138 19.81 -2.30 28.87
CA ASP A 138 18.68 -3.07 28.34
C ASP A 138 19.06 -4.55 28.12
N PHE A 139 20.25 -4.82 27.57
CA PHE A 139 20.76 -6.18 27.37
C PHE A 139 21.00 -6.93 28.69
N ILE A 140 21.57 -6.26 29.70
CA ILE A 140 21.76 -6.83 31.04
C ILE A 140 20.41 -7.14 31.72
N GLU A 141 19.40 -6.28 31.57
CA GLU A 141 18.05 -6.53 32.12
C GLU A 141 17.37 -7.75 31.47
N ILE A 142 17.57 -7.97 30.16
CA ILE A 142 17.11 -9.19 29.47
C ILE A 142 17.80 -10.43 30.04
N LEU A 143 19.14 -10.40 30.20
CA LEU A 143 19.88 -11.53 30.78
C LEU A 143 19.49 -11.82 32.23
N LYS A 144 19.27 -10.79 33.06
CA LYS A 144 18.80 -10.94 34.45
C LYS A 144 17.39 -11.52 34.53
N THR A 145 16.53 -11.22 33.54
CA THR A 145 15.21 -11.85 33.43
C THR A 145 15.33 -13.35 33.18
N LEU A 146 16.23 -13.77 32.27
CA LEU A 146 16.50 -15.18 31.98
C LEU A 146 17.17 -15.90 33.16
N GLU A 147 18.09 -15.24 33.87
CA GLU A 147 18.71 -15.79 35.08
C GLU A 147 17.69 -15.99 36.22
N SER A 148 16.73 -15.08 36.37
CA SER A 148 15.66 -15.19 37.36
C SER A 148 14.75 -16.40 37.08
N GLU A 149 14.43 -16.67 35.81
CA GLU A 149 13.67 -17.87 35.41
C GLU A 149 14.48 -19.16 35.60
N LEU A 150 15.78 -19.15 35.27
CA LEU A 150 16.66 -20.30 35.53
C LEU A 150 16.69 -20.63 37.04
N GLY A 151 16.77 -19.60 37.88
CA GLY A 151 16.72 -19.75 39.33
C GLY A 151 17.92 -20.53 39.87
N ASP A 152 17.66 -21.70 40.44
CA ASP A 152 18.67 -22.68 40.87
C ASP A 152 18.56 -24.01 40.07
N LYS A 153 17.74 -24.04 39.01
CA LYS A 153 17.58 -25.22 38.15
C LYS A 153 18.87 -25.47 37.36
N PRO A 154 19.27 -26.73 37.14
CA PRO A 154 20.45 -27.02 36.35
C PRO A 154 20.27 -26.71 34.85
N TYR A 155 19.03 -26.70 34.37
CA TYR A 155 18.62 -26.34 33.02
C TYR A 155 17.26 -25.62 33.06
N PHE A 156 16.86 -24.94 31.99
CA PHE A 156 15.56 -24.28 31.93
C PHE A 156 14.40 -25.29 31.98
N GLY A 157 14.61 -26.51 31.45
CA GLY A 157 13.70 -27.65 31.57
C GLY A 157 13.59 -28.28 32.98
N GLY A 158 14.26 -27.73 33.99
CA GLY A 158 14.40 -28.36 35.30
C GLY A 158 15.68 -29.19 35.35
N ASP A 159 15.56 -30.49 35.61
CA ASP A 159 16.71 -31.42 35.67
C ASP A 159 17.25 -31.81 34.29
N ASP A 160 16.42 -31.70 33.25
CA ASP A 160 16.73 -32.09 31.87
C ASP A 160 17.07 -30.89 30.96
N PHE A 161 18.06 -31.09 30.09
CA PHE A 161 18.43 -30.12 29.05
C PHE A 161 17.38 -30.14 27.93
N GLY A 162 16.70 -29.02 27.69
CA GLY A 162 15.53 -29.00 26.81
C GLY A 162 15.45 -27.80 25.87
N TYR A 163 14.23 -27.57 25.39
CA TYR A 163 13.90 -26.63 24.31
C TYR A 163 14.42 -25.20 24.53
N VAL A 164 14.26 -24.65 25.74
CA VAL A 164 14.71 -23.28 26.08
C VAL A 164 16.23 -23.22 26.15
N ASP A 165 16.88 -24.27 26.66
CA ASP A 165 18.34 -24.35 26.72
C ASP A 165 18.95 -24.33 25.32
N ILE A 166 18.39 -25.13 24.40
CA ILE A 166 18.74 -25.14 22.98
C ILE A 166 18.50 -23.76 22.35
N ALA A 167 17.38 -23.10 22.67
CA ALA A 167 17.05 -21.78 22.13
C ALA A 167 18.06 -20.69 22.53
N LEU A 168 18.62 -20.75 23.75
CA LEU A 168 19.50 -19.74 24.33
C LEU A 168 21.00 -20.00 24.11
N ILE A 169 21.47 -21.25 24.16
CA ILE A 169 22.92 -21.54 24.31
C ILE A 169 23.77 -21.06 23.12
N GLY A 170 23.19 -20.93 21.92
CA GLY A 170 23.89 -20.39 20.75
C GLY A 170 24.36 -18.93 20.89
N PHE A 171 23.65 -18.13 21.71
CA PHE A 171 23.99 -16.71 21.93
C PHE A 171 25.30 -16.51 22.71
N TYR A 172 25.69 -17.48 23.54
CA TYR A 172 26.92 -17.42 24.34
C TYR A 172 28.17 -17.18 23.47
N THR A 173 28.24 -17.76 22.27
CA THR A 173 29.42 -17.65 21.39
C THR A 173 29.74 -16.21 20.96
N TRP A 174 28.79 -15.29 21.13
CA TRP A 174 28.95 -13.87 20.83
C TRP A 174 29.16 -12.99 22.07
N PHE A 175 29.06 -13.56 23.28
CA PHE A 175 29.24 -12.81 24.54
C PHE A 175 30.61 -12.13 24.64
N PRO A 176 31.75 -12.78 24.31
CA PRO A 176 33.06 -12.11 24.36
C PRO A 176 33.19 -10.93 23.41
N ALA A 177 32.45 -10.94 22.29
CA ALA A 177 32.40 -9.80 21.37
C ALA A 177 31.66 -8.61 22.00
N TYR A 178 30.55 -8.84 22.69
CA TYR A 178 29.82 -7.78 23.42
C TYR A 178 30.68 -7.20 24.55
N GLU A 179 31.29 -8.05 25.38
CA GLU A 179 32.18 -7.65 26.48
C GLU A 179 33.35 -6.80 25.95
N LYS A 180 34.00 -7.25 24.87
CA LYS A 180 35.11 -6.54 24.21
C LYS A 180 34.72 -5.19 23.63
N PHE A 181 33.52 -5.04 23.05
CA PHE A 181 33.13 -3.81 22.36
C PHE A 181 32.39 -2.79 23.22
N ALA A 182 31.73 -3.22 24.31
CA ALA A 182 31.04 -2.35 25.28
C ALA A 182 31.70 -2.29 26.66
N ASN A 183 32.87 -2.92 26.82
CA ASN A 183 33.72 -2.82 28.02
C ASN A 183 32.94 -3.13 29.33
N PHE A 184 32.35 -4.32 29.37
CA PHE A 184 31.62 -4.84 30.54
C PHE A 184 31.84 -6.35 30.67
N SER A 185 31.37 -6.93 31.78
CA SER A 185 31.47 -8.36 32.09
C SER A 185 30.07 -8.93 32.27
N ILE A 186 29.71 -9.93 31.47
CA ILE A 186 28.42 -10.61 31.56
C ILE A 186 28.42 -11.56 32.76
N GLU A 187 29.53 -12.24 33.06
CA GLU A 187 29.64 -13.11 34.24
C GLU A 187 29.49 -12.35 35.56
N SER A 188 29.87 -11.06 35.61
CA SER A 188 29.67 -10.21 36.79
C SER A 188 28.21 -9.77 36.99
N GLU A 189 27.40 -9.77 35.93
CA GLU A 189 26.00 -9.32 35.95
C GLU A 189 25.00 -10.47 36.07
N VAL A 190 25.35 -11.65 35.53
CA VAL A 190 24.53 -12.88 35.53
C VAL A 190 25.37 -14.17 35.76
N PRO A 191 25.92 -14.37 36.97
CA PRO A 191 26.85 -15.46 37.26
C PRO A 191 26.21 -16.86 37.22
N LYS A 192 24.92 -17.01 37.56
CA LYS A 192 24.24 -18.31 37.47
C LYS A 192 23.96 -18.69 36.03
N LEU A 193 23.62 -17.72 35.18
CA LEU A 193 23.44 -17.97 33.76
C LEU A 193 24.76 -18.41 33.11
N ILE A 194 25.90 -17.81 33.50
CA ILE A 194 27.22 -18.28 33.05
C ILE A 194 27.59 -19.65 33.63
N ALA A 195 27.17 -20.00 34.85
CA ALA A 195 27.32 -21.37 35.37
C ALA A 195 26.52 -22.39 34.55
N TRP A 196 25.30 -22.04 34.13
CA TRP A 196 24.48 -22.84 33.22
C TRP A 196 25.12 -23.00 31.83
N VAL A 197 25.71 -21.94 31.26
CA VAL A 197 26.51 -22.03 30.03
C VAL A 197 27.64 -23.05 30.21
N LYS A 198 28.45 -22.91 31.28
CA LYS A 198 29.58 -23.81 31.58
C LYS A 198 29.11 -25.27 31.71
N LYS A 199 27.90 -25.52 32.22
CA LYS A 199 27.27 -26.85 32.26
C LYS A 199 26.81 -27.33 30.88
N CYS A 200 26.17 -26.48 30.08
CA CYS A 200 25.74 -26.83 28.72
C CYS A 200 26.91 -27.21 27.81
N LEU A 201 28.05 -26.52 27.93
CA LEU A 201 29.28 -26.81 27.17
C LEU A 201 29.87 -28.21 27.47
N GLN A 202 29.50 -28.85 28.58
CA GLN A 202 29.90 -30.23 28.88
C GLN A 202 29.11 -31.27 28.05
N ARG A 203 28.01 -30.87 27.41
CA ARG A 203 27.25 -31.76 26.50
C ARG A 203 27.94 -31.85 25.15
N GLU A 204 28.19 -33.06 24.68
CA GLU A 204 28.84 -33.33 23.39
C GLU A 204 28.08 -32.72 22.20
N SER A 205 26.75 -32.74 22.27
CA SER A 205 25.84 -32.10 21.30
C SER A 205 26.08 -30.59 21.16
N VAL A 206 26.28 -29.89 22.27
CA VAL A 206 26.55 -28.45 22.35
C VAL A 206 27.98 -28.17 21.90
N ALA A 207 28.96 -28.86 22.49
CA ALA A 207 30.38 -28.68 22.17
C ALA A 207 30.71 -28.91 20.68
N LYS A 208 30.03 -29.85 20.01
CA LYS A 208 30.17 -30.08 18.55
C LYS A 208 29.41 -29.09 17.67
N SER A 209 28.51 -28.27 18.23
CA SER A 209 27.59 -27.41 17.47
C SER A 209 27.92 -25.92 17.55
N LEU A 210 28.53 -25.49 18.64
CA LEU A 210 28.99 -24.13 18.84
C LEU A 210 30.37 -23.93 18.19
N PRO A 211 30.60 -22.85 17.44
CA PRO A 211 31.95 -22.44 17.05
C PRO A 211 32.71 -21.84 18.24
N ASP A 212 34.03 -21.73 18.05
CA ASP A 212 34.93 -21.01 18.95
C ASP A 212 34.48 -19.52 19.13
N PRO A 213 34.22 -19.06 20.37
CA PRO A 213 33.85 -17.66 20.65
C PRO A 213 34.93 -16.63 20.25
N GLU A 214 36.21 -17.00 20.21
CA GLU A 214 37.27 -16.10 19.73
C GLU A 214 37.12 -15.87 18.23
N LYS A 215 36.93 -16.94 17.45
CA LYS A 215 36.67 -16.88 16.01
C LYS A 215 35.40 -16.09 15.68
N VAL A 216 34.34 -16.21 16.50
CA VAL A 216 33.14 -15.36 16.39
C VAL A 216 33.50 -13.90 16.67
N THR A 217 34.28 -13.62 17.70
CA THR A 217 34.72 -12.25 18.06
C THR A 217 35.58 -11.59 16.97
N GLU A 218 36.44 -12.36 16.28
CA GLU A 218 37.15 -11.92 15.08
C GLU A 218 36.19 -11.58 13.94
N PHE A 219 35.20 -12.44 13.67
CA PHE A 219 34.17 -12.20 12.66
C PHE A 219 33.38 -10.91 12.95
N VAL A 220 32.98 -10.66 14.21
CA VAL A 220 32.34 -9.38 14.60
C VAL A 220 33.29 -8.20 14.39
N SER A 221 34.58 -8.36 14.70
CA SER A 221 35.60 -7.31 14.48
C SER A 221 35.67 -6.92 13.00
N GLU A 222 35.61 -7.89 12.09
CA GLU A 222 35.61 -7.65 10.63
C GLU A 222 34.30 -7.06 10.11
N LEU A 223 33.14 -7.46 10.65
CA LEU A 223 31.87 -6.80 10.36
C LEU A 223 31.89 -5.34 10.80
N ARG A 224 32.39 -5.06 12.01
CA ARG A 224 32.48 -3.70 12.58
C ARG A 224 33.32 -2.79 11.68
N LYS A 225 34.47 -3.25 11.20
CA LYS A 225 35.32 -2.50 10.25
C LYS A 225 34.60 -2.15 8.94
N LYS A 226 33.76 -3.07 8.43
CA LYS A 226 33.11 -2.95 7.11
C LYS A 226 31.82 -2.12 7.12
N PHE A 227 31.10 -2.06 8.25
CA PHE A 227 29.74 -1.49 8.30
C PHE A 227 29.54 -0.31 9.26
N VAL A 228 30.53 0.03 10.10
CA VAL A 228 30.44 1.20 11.02
C VAL A 228 30.82 2.56 10.40
N PRO A 229 31.60 2.70 9.31
CA PRO A 229 31.98 4.03 8.80
C PRO A 229 30.83 4.93 8.28
N GLU A 230 29.66 4.39 7.90
CA GLU A 230 28.67 5.09 7.07
C GLU A 230 27.24 5.20 7.65
N ILE A 231 26.99 4.88 8.93
CA ILE A 231 25.63 4.94 9.51
C ILE A 231 25.57 5.82 10.76
N TYR A 232 25.17 7.07 10.57
CA TYR A 232 24.72 8.01 11.63
C TYR A 232 23.43 8.71 11.21
N THR A 233 22.63 9.07 12.23
CA THR A 233 21.31 9.75 12.19
C THR A 233 20.20 8.94 11.49
N ASN A 234 18.92 8.92 11.93
CA ASN A 234 18.17 9.70 12.92
C ASN A 234 17.40 8.80 13.90
N GLY A 235 16.85 9.38 14.97
CA GLY A 235 15.86 8.73 15.83
C GLY A 235 14.45 9.27 15.60
N GLU A 236 13.44 8.49 16.01
CA GLU A 236 12.23 8.94 16.72
C GLU A 236 11.33 7.73 17.05
N SER A 237 10.94 7.58 18.32
CA SER A 237 10.01 6.54 18.76
C SER A 237 8.60 7.11 18.85
N ALA A 238 7.72 6.68 17.93
CA ALA A 238 6.30 7.03 17.98
C ALA A 238 5.54 6.03 18.87
N ASP A 239 5.19 6.43 20.08
CA ASP A 239 4.17 5.73 20.87
C ASP A 239 2.78 6.05 20.31
N SER A 240 1.96 5.01 20.08
CA SER A 240 0.64 5.15 19.45
C SER A 240 -0.31 3.99 19.79
N PHE A 241 -0.52 3.72 21.07
CA PHE A 241 -1.70 2.98 21.53
C PHE A 241 -2.82 3.94 21.95
N GLY A 242 -3.88 4.03 21.14
CA GLY A 242 -5.00 4.92 21.46
C GLY A 242 -6.07 5.07 20.39
N LEU A 243 -6.50 3.98 19.73
CA LEU A 243 -7.68 3.96 18.85
C LEU A 243 -7.99 2.52 18.40
N LEU A 244 -8.61 1.67 19.26
CA LEU A 244 -9.17 0.35 18.87
C LEU A 244 -10.03 -0.31 19.99
N ALA A 245 -11.14 0.32 20.36
CA ALA A 245 -12.01 -0.16 21.44
C ALA A 245 -13.51 -0.32 21.07
N GLU A 246 -13.90 -0.17 19.79
CA GLU A 246 -15.31 -0.08 19.37
C GLU A 246 -15.83 -1.17 18.43
N TYR A 247 -15.03 -2.19 18.05
CA TYR A 247 -15.49 -3.26 17.15
C TYR A 247 -15.10 -4.69 17.62
N VAL A 248 -15.51 -5.04 18.84
CA VAL A 248 -15.61 -6.44 19.30
C VAL A 248 -16.97 -6.62 19.96
N ARG A 249 -17.70 -7.69 19.61
CA ARG A 249 -18.98 -8.04 20.26
C ARG A 249 -18.76 -8.92 21.49
N ASP A 250 -19.45 -8.52 22.55
CA ASP A 250 -20.03 -9.30 23.64
C ASP A 250 -19.19 -10.03 24.71
N GLU A 251 -19.83 -10.04 25.90
CA GLU A 251 -19.66 -10.86 27.11
C GLU A 251 -18.26 -10.97 27.74
N GLY A 252 -17.92 -9.97 28.58
CA GLY A 252 -16.83 -10.03 29.56
C GLY A 252 -16.54 -8.68 30.24
N GLU A 253 -15.86 -8.71 31.39
CA GLU A 253 -15.18 -7.51 31.91
C GLU A 253 -14.03 -7.13 30.97
N LYS A 254 -13.94 -5.86 30.58
CA LYS A 254 -12.93 -5.39 29.62
C LYS A 254 -11.64 -5.01 30.35
N GLU A 255 -10.52 -5.52 29.87
CA GLU A 255 -9.18 -5.13 30.33
C GLU A 255 -8.87 -3.67 29.91
N ASP A 256 -8.46 -2.84 30.87
CA ASP A 256 -8.04 -1.47 30.63
C ASP A 256 -6.54 -1.42 30.29
N PHE A 257 -6.21 -1.13 29.03
CA PHE A 257 -4.82 -1.06 28.59
C PHE A 257 -4.02 0.12 29.19
N SER A 258 -4.71 1.16 29.68
CA SER A 258 -4.11 2.30 30.36
C SER A 258 -3.87 2.04 31.85
N ASN A 259 -4.72 1.20 32.47
CA ASN A 259 -4.63 0.80 33.87
C ASN A 259 -4.81 -0.72 34.02
N LYS A 260 -3.76 -1.47 33.66
CA LYS A 260 -3.77 -2.94 33.56
C LYS A 260 -4.17 -3.60 34.88
N SER A 261 -5.03 -4.60 34.79
CA SER A 261 -5.57 -5.33 35.94
C SER A 261 -4.46 -6.05 36.72
N ALA A 262 -4.67 -6.18 38.04
CA ALA A 262 -3.78 -6.95 38.89
C ALA A 262 -3.67 -8.42 38.43
N LEU A 263 -4.77 -8.98 37.89
CA LEU A 263 -4.79 -10.33 37.34
C LEU A 263 -3.90 -10.46 36.09
N LEU A 264 -3.94 -9.51 35.16
CA LEU A 264 -3.04 -9.50 33.99
C LEU A 264 -1.58 -9.33 34.42
N LEU A 265 -1.29 -8.40 35.33
CA LEU A 265 0.07 -8.15 35.81
C LEU A 265 0.64 -9.35 36.60
N GLN A 266 -0.20 -10.11 37.30
CA GLN A 266 0.19 -11.34 37.99
C GLN A 266 0.35 -12.53 37.02
N SER A 267 -0.50 -12.63 36.01
CA SER A 267 -0.57 -13.79 35.11
C SER A 267 0.41 -13.71 33.93
N ASN A 268 0.73 -12.49 33.47
CA ASN A 268 1.77 -12.23 32.47
C ASN A 268 2.69 -11.10 32.97
N PRO A 269 3.54 -11.32 33.99
CA PRO A 269 4.38 -10.29 34.57
C PRO A 269 5.48 -9.79 33.63
N ILE A 270 5.88 -10.62 32.65
CA ILE A 270 6.97 -10.36 31.72
C ILE A 270 6.53 -9.44 30.57
N HIS A 271 5.49 -9.81 29.81
CA HIS A 271 5.02 -9.01 28.68
C HIS A 271 3.87 -8.08 29.04
N LYS A 272 3.09 -8.38 30.09
CA LYS A 272 1.96 -7.56 30.56
C LYS A 272 0.96 -7.28 29.43
N LYS A 273 0.70 -8.31 28.61
CA LYS A 273 -0.15 -8.28 27.41
C LYS A 273 -1.16 -9.43 27.45
N ILE A 274 -2.31 -9.19 26.82
CA ILE A 274 -3.31 -10.21 26.49
C ILE A 274 -3.00 -10.82 25.10
N PRO A 275 -3.54 -12.00 24.75
CA PRO A 275 -4.35 -12.89 25.58
C PRO A 275 -3.53 -13.65 26.62
N VAL A 276 -4.19 -14.02 27.71
CA VAL A 276 -3.69 -14.97 28.72
C VAL A 276 -4.81 -15.96 29.03
N LEU A 277 -4.56 -17.25 28.85
CA LEU A 277 -5.48 -18.33 29.23
C LEU A 277 -5.09 -18.86 30.60
N ILE A 278 -5.99 -18.82 31.58
CA ILE A 278 -5.74 -19.38 32.92
C ILE A 278 -6.48 -20.72 33.04
N HIS A 279 -5.76 -21.83 32.98
CA HIS A 279 -6.31 -23.18 33.17
C HIS A 279 -5.86 -23.72 34.53
N ASN A 280 -6.81 -24.00 35.42
CA ASN A 280 -6.56 -24.49 36.79
C ASN A 280 -5.55 -23.61 37.58
N GLY A 281 -5.69 -22.28 37.47
CA GLY A 281 -4.80 -21.31 38.11
C GLY A 281 -3.43 -21.14 37.47
N LYS A 282 -3.14 -21.84 36.36
CA LYS A 282 -1.88 -21.75 35.62
C LYS A 282 -2.04 -20.89 34.35
N PRO A 283 -1.26 -19.80 34.18
CA PRO A 283 -1.40 -18.91 33.03
C PRO A 283 -0.58 -19.36 31.82
N VAL A 284 -1.20 -19.37 30.64
CA VAL A 284 -0.56 -19.57 29.34
C VAL A 284 -0.65 -18.26 28.56
N CYS A 285 0.49 -17.77 28.08
CA CYS A 285 0.66 -16.46 27.46
C CYS A 285 1.08 -16.58 25.98
N GLU A 286 0.88 -15.49 25.24
CA GLU A 286 1.01 -15.34 23.78
C GLU A 286 -0.07 -16.10 22.97
N SER A 287 -0.71 -15.43 22.02
CA SER A 287 -1.90 -15.90 21.28
C SER A 287 -1.71 -17.27 20.62
N LEU A 288 -0.69 -17.40 19.77
CA LEU A 288 -0.37 -18.64 19.07
C LEU A 288 -0.04 -19.79 20.03
N ASN A 289 0.70 -19.51 21.11
CA ASN A 289 1.05 -20.48 22.13
C ASN A 289 -0.18 -20.94 22.95
N VAL A 290 -1.13 -20.03 23.22
CA VAL A 290 -2.44 -20.37 23.82
C VAL A 290 -3.23 -21.31 22.90
N VAL A 291 -3.33 -21.02 21.59
CA VAL A 291 -4.06 -21.90 20.66
C VAL A 291 -3.39 -23.28 20.57
N GLN A 292 -2.06 -23.35 20.51
CA GLN A 292 -1.35 -24.63 20.52
C GLN A 292 -1.49 -25.37 21.87
N TYR A 293 -1.56 -24.65 23.00
CA TYR A 293 -1.85 -25.27 24.31
C TYR A 293 -3.25 -25.87 24.37
N VAL A 294 -4.27 -25.21 23.79
CA VAL A 294 -5.64 -25.74 23.72
C VAL A 294 -5.68 -27.06 22.95
N ASP A 295 -5.01 -27.13 21.80
CA ASP A 295 -4.88 -28.36 21.00
C ASP A 295 -4.19 -29.49 21.78
N GLU A 296 -3.09 -29.18 22.46
CA GLU A 296 -2.30 -30.15 23.23
C GLU A 296 -2.96 -30.57 24.56
N ALA A 297 -3.87 -29.76 25.12
CA ALA A 297 -4.60 -30.05 26.35
C ALA A 297 -5.89 -30.86 26.15
N TRP A 298 -6.49 -30.80 24.95
CA TRP A 298 -7.70 -31.54 24.57
C TRP A 298 -7.58 -32.18 23.17
N PRO A 299 -6.57 -33.03 22.92
CA PRO A 299 -6.29 -33.59 21.60
C PRO A 299 -7.43 -34.46 21.04
N GLU A 300 -8.37 -34.89 21.89
CA GLU A 300 -9.59 -35.60 21.51
C GLU A 300 -10.70 -34.70 20.94
N LYS A 301 -10.55 -33.37 21.00
CA LYS A 301 -11.60 -32.39 20.64
C LYS A 301 -11.22 -31.55 19.43
N ASN A 302 -11.41 -32.14 18.24
CA ASN A 302 -11.25 -31.48 16.94
C ASN A 302 -9.86 -30.82 16.76
N PRO A 303 -8.80 -31.61 16.52
CA PRO A 303 -7.43 -31.10 16.48
C PRO A 303 -7.22 -30.05 15.40
N PHE A 304 -6.57 -28.95 15.77
CA PHE A 304 -6.20 -27.84 14.89
C PHE A 304 -4.92 -28.13 14.10
N PHE A 305 -4.13 -29.10 14.56
CA PHE A 305 -2.85 -29.47 13.98
C PHE A 305 -2.93 -30.79 13.18
N PRO A 306 -2.19 -30.92 12.06
CA PRO A 306 -2.01 -32.19 11.37
C PRO A 306 -1.41 -33.28 12.27
N SER A 307 -1.74 -34.55 11.97
CA SER A 307 -1.23 -35.70 12.72
C SER A 307 0.26 -35.99 12.46
N ASP A 308 0.80 -35.57 11.32
CA ASP A 308 2.21 -35.76 10.97
C ASP A 308 3.10 -34.58 11.41
N PRO A 309 4.36 -34.82 11.82
CA PRO A 309 5.26 -33.74 12.26
C PRO A 309 5.52 -32.65 11.20
N TYR A 310 5.52 -33.00 9.91
CA TYR A 310 5.82 -32.03 8.85
C TYR A 310 4.63 -31.08 8.65
N GLY A 311 3.41 -31.61 8.60
CA GLY A 311 2.19 -30.80 8.59
C GLY A 311 2.12 -29.84 9.80
N ARG A 312 2.51 -30.29 11.00
CA ARG A 312 2.60 -29.40 12.17
C ARG A 312 3.66 -28.31 12.04
N ALA A 313 4.82 -28.63 11.48
CA ALA A 313 5.85 -27.64 11.21
C ALA A 313 5.40 -26.58 10.19
N GLN A 314 4.71 -26.99 9.12
CA GLN A 314 4.12 -26.06 8.15
C GLN A 314 3.02 -25.19 8.78
N ALA A 315 2.14 -25.78 9.61
CA ALA A 315 1.09 -25.02 10.31
C ALA A 315 1.68 -23.95 11.25
N ARG A 316 2.77 -24.28 11.98
CA ARG A 316 3.49 -23.29 12.80
C ARG A 316 4.12 -22.19 11.95
N PHE A 317 4.76 -22.56 10.83
CA PHE A 317 5.40 -21.61 9.92
C PHE A 317 4.40 -20.61 9.34
N TRP A 318 3.25 -21.09 8.85
CA TRP A 318 2.25 -20.21 8.24
C TRP A 318 1.51 -19.33 9.26
N ALA A 319 1.25 -19.83 10.47
CA ALA A 319 0.69 -19.00 11.54
C ALA A 319 1.68 -17.93 12.03
N ASP A 320 2.97 -18.25 12.13
CA ASP A 320 4.04 -17.29 12.46
C ASP A 320 4.24 -16.24 11.33
N PHE A 321 4.12 -16.67 10.07
CA PHE A 321 4.09 -15.77 8.92
C PHE A 321 2.93 -14.78 9.00
N VAL A 322 1.71 -15.27 9.28
CA VAL A 322 0.53 -14.41 9.49
C VAL A 322 0.78 -13.44 10.63
N ASP A 323 1.10 -13.95 11.83
CA ASP A 323 1.28 -13.15 13.04
C ASP A 323 2.29 -12.01 12.84
N LYS A 324 3.46 -12.30 12.26
CA LYS A 324 4.49 -11.28 12.00
C LYS A 324 4.10 -10.35 10.86
N LYS A 325 3.74 -10.88 9.67
CA LYS A 325 3.55 -10.05 8.47
C LYS A 325 2.31 -9.19 8.53
N PHE A 326 1.21 -9.69 9.09
CA PHE A 326 -0.03 -8.93 9.16
C PHE A 326 0.09 -7.85 10.24
N THR A 327 0.66 -8.17 11.40
CA THR A 327 0.87 -7.22 12.49
C THR A 327 1.81 -6.08 12.09
N ASP A 328 2.97 -6.37 11.50
CA ASP A 328 3.91 -5.36 11.02
C ASP A 328 3.27 -4.42 9.98
N ALA A 329 2.58 -5.00 9.00
CA ALA A 329 1.92 -4.25 7.94
C ALA A 329 0.77 -3.39 8.49
N GLN A 330 -0.01 -3.91 9.45
CA GLN A 330 -1.06 -3.15 10.13
C GLN A 330 -0.49 -1.98 10.94
N PHE A 331 0.57 -2.16 11.72
CA PHE A 331 1.19 -1.06 12.46
C PHE A 331 1.65 0.07 11.52
N LYS A 332 2.16 -0.26 10.33
CA LYS A 332 2.45 0.73 9.27
C LYS A 332 1.19 1.40 8.72
N ILE A 333 0.18 0.63 8.33
CA ILE A 333 -1.07 1.14 7.73
C ILE A 333 -1.82 2.11 8.65
N TRP A 334 -1.87 1.81 9.96
CA TRP A 334 -2.68 2.57 10.92
C TRP A 334 -1.88 3.57 11.76
N GLY A 335 -0.61 3.28 12.06
CA GLY A 335 0.25 4.12 12.91
C GLY A 335 1.14 5.11 12.14
N LYS A 336 1.32 4.93 10.82
CA LYS A 336 2.22 5.75 9.99
C LYS A 336 1.46 6.51 8.89
N LYS A 337 2.16 7.41 8.18
CA LYS A 337 1.64 8.26 7.10
C LYS A 337 2.62 8.32 5.93
N GLY A 338 2.14 8.64 4.74
CA GLY A 338 2.98 8.79 3.55
C GLY A 338 3.60 7.47 3.11
N GLU A 339 4.88 7.50 2.72
CA GLU A 339 5.58 6.34 2.13
C GLU A 339 5.59 5.10 3.04
N GLU A 340 5.77 5.26 4.36
CA GLU A 340 5.70 4.14 5.31
C GLU A 340 4.31 3.47 5.34
N GLN A 341 3.25 4.25 5.16
CA GLN A 341 1.87 3.77 5.15
C GLN A 341 1.57 2.98 3.86
N GLU A 342 2.00 3.50 2.70
CA GLU A 342 1.86 2.82 1.40
C GLU A 342 2.74 1.56 1.33
N ALA A 343 3.95 1.59 1.92
CA ALA A 343 4.77 0.39 2.09
C ALA A 343 4.04 -0.68 2.92
N GLY A 344 3.40 -0.28 4.03
CA GLY A 344 2.55 -1.17 4.83
C GLY A 344 1.43 -1.82 4.03
N LYS A 345 0.68 -1.05 3.22
CA LYS A 345 -0.37 -1.61 2.34
C LYS A 345 0.19 -2.62 1.33
N LYS A 346 1.32 -2.29 0.70
CA LYS A 346 1.99 -3.16 -0.28
C LYS A 346 2.45 -4.47 0.37
N GLU A 347 3.07 -4.39 1.54
CA GLU A 347 3.49 -5.56 2.33
C GLU A 347 2.30 -6.44 2.73
N PHE A 348 1.17 -5.83 3.13
CA PHE A 348 -0.07 -6.56 3.44
C PHE A 348 -0.62 -7.32 2.22
N ILE A 349 -0.73 -6.65 1.07
CA ILE A 349 -1.21 -7.26 -0.18
C ILE A 349 -0.27 -8.37 -0.66
N GLU A 350 1.05 -8.21 -0.50
CA GLU A 350 2.03 -9.25 -0.83
C GLU A 350 1.89 -10.46 0.10
N ALA A 351 1.69 -10.25 1.41
CA ALA A 351 1.45 -11.32 2.36
C ALA A 351 0.14 -12.08 2.08
N VAL A 352 -0.94 -11.38 1.71
CA VAL A 352 -2.21 -11.99 1.30
C VAL A 352 -2.04 -12.86 0.05
N LYS A 353 -1.31 -12.40 -0.98
CA LYS A 353 -1.05 -13.17 -2.21
C LYS A 353 -0.22 -14.43 -1.95
N ILE A 354 0.72 -14.37 -1.01
CA ILE A 354 1.51 -15.54 -0.57
C ILE A 354 0.58 -16.57 0.08
N LEU A 355 -0.33 -16.12 0.96
CA LEU A 355 -1.31 -16.99 1.62
C LEU A 355 -2.37 -17.55 0.65
N GLU A 356 -2.80 -16.77 -0.34
CA GLU A 356 -3.68 -17.23 -1.42
C GLU A 356 -3.02 -18.34 -2.25
N THR A 357 -1.72 -18.19 -2.54
CA THR A 357 -0.93 -19.23 -3.22
C THR A 357 -0.80 -20.51 -2.40
N GLU A 358 -0.60 -20.39 -1.08
CA GLU A 358 -0.53 -21.55 -0.18
C GLU A 358 -1.91 -22.20 0.03
N LEU A 359 -3.00 -21.44 0.10
CA LEU A 359 -4.35 -21.98 0.23
C LEU A 359 -4.74 -22.76 -1.03
N GLY A 360 -4.52 -22.17 -2.20
CA GLY A 360 -4.90 -22.78 -3.49
C GLY A 360 -6.38 -23.15 -3.51
N ASP A 361 -6.68 -24.36 -3.98
CA ASP A 361 -8.05 -24.90 -4.03
C ASP A 361 -8.52 -25.54 -2.69
N LYS A 362 -7.71 -25.51 -1.62
CA LYS A 362 -8.08 -26.09 -0.32
C LYS A 362 -9.16 -25.22 0.35
N PRO A 363 -10.20 -25.79 0.99
CA PRO A 363 -11.18 -24.99 1.73
C PRO A 363 -10.59 -24.34 3.00
N TYR A 364 -9.52 -24.91 3.54
CA TYR A 364 -8.77 -24.41 4.71
C TYR A 364 -7.26 -24.61 4.53
N PHE A 365 -6.45 -23.88 5.30
CA PHE A 365 -5.00 -24.12 5.33
C PHE A 365 -4.64 -25.51 5.86
N GLY A 366 -5.49 -26.08 6.74
CA GLY A 366 -5.43 -27.49 7.17
C GLY A 366 -5.87 -28.52 6.12
N GLY A 367 -6.19 -28.12 4.88
CA GLY A 367 -6.77 -29.00 3.86
C GLY A 367 -8.29 -28.98 3.97
N ASP A 368 -8.90 -30.15 4.20
CA ASP A 368 -10.37 -30.29 4.32
C ASP A 368 -10.91 -29.81 5.68
N SER A 369 -10.03 -29.55 6.66
CA SER A 369 -10.38 -29.17 8.03
C SER A 369 -9.84 -27.79 8.41
N PHE A 370 -10.69 -26.98 9.06
CA PHE A 370 -10.31 -25.71 9.68
C PHE A 370 -9.28 -25.95 10.79
N GLY A 371 -8.08 -25.36 10.67
CA GLY A 371 -6.94 -25.66 11.53
C GLY A 371 -6.23 -24.43 12.11
N TYR A 372 -5.03 -24.66 12.62
CA TYR A 372 -4.25 -23.69 13.39
C TYR A 372 -3.94 -22.37 12.64
N VAL A 373 -3.63 -22.47 11.34
CA VAL A 373 -3.39 -21.29 10.49
C VAL A 373 -4.68 -20.52 10.23
N ASP A 374 -5.79 -21.22 10.04
CA ASP A 374 -7.11 -20.62 9.85
C ASP A 374 -7.56 -19.87 11.12
N ILE A 375 -7.28 -20.43 12.32
CA ILE A 375 -7.50 -19.74 13.60
C ILE A 375 -6.66 -18.47 13.69
N SER A 376 -5.37 -18.52 13.33
CA SER A 376 -4.51 -17.32 13.30
C SER A 376 -5.09 -16.25 12.35
N LEU A 377 -5.38 -16.62 11.09
CA LEU A 377 -5.81 -15.69 10.06
C LEU A 377 -7.24 -15.14 10.29
N ILE A 378 -8.18 -15.94 10.81
CA ILE A 378 -9.57 -15.49 10.98
C ILE A 378 -9.69 -14.39 12.05
N THR A 379 -8.74 -14.28 12.99
CA THR A 379 -8.71 -13.14 13.94
C THR A 379 -8.51 -11.80 13.22
N PHE A 380 -7.91 -11.82 12.03
CA PHE A 380 -7.77 -10.66 11.15
C PHE A 380 -9.02 -10.40 10.29
N SER A 381 -10.06 -11.24 10.29
CA SER A 381 -11.25 -11.08 9.43
C SER A 381 -12.09 -9.82 9.70
N SER A 382 -12.27 -9.44 10.96
CA SER A 382 -12.89 -8.16 11.34
C SER A 382 -12.05 -6.96 10.87
N TRP A 383 -10.73 -7.14 10.80
CA TRP A 383 -9.77 -6.16 10.32
C TRP A 383 -9.72 -6.09 8.80
N PHE A 384 -9.89 -7.20 8.09
CA PHE A 384 -10.14 -7.20 6.64
C PHE A 384 -11.42 -6.42 6.32
N GLN A 385 -12.51 -6.60 7.07
CA GLN A 385 -13.73 -5.80 6.89
C GLN A 385 -13.52 -4.32 7.25
N ALA A 386 -12.70 -4.01 8.26
CA ALA A 386 -12.32 -2.64 8.59
C ALA A 386 -11.39 -2.03 7.53
N TYR A 387 -10.48 -2.81 6.96
CA TYR A 387 -9.58 -2.44 5.87
C TYR A 387 -10.34 -2.25 4.57
N GLU A 388 -11.31 -3.10 4.22
CA GLU A 388 -12.22 -2.86 3.09
C GLU A 388 -13.09 -1.61 3.28
N LYS A 389 -13.50 -1.29 4.51
CA LYS A 389 -14.21 -0.02 4.80
C LYS A 389 -13.26 1.16 4.73
N PHE A 390 -12.03 1.01 5.22
CA PHE A 390 -10.97 2.02 5.14
C PHE A 390 -10.54 2.24 3.69
N GLU A 391 -10.32 1.20 2.89
CA GLU A 391 -10.08 1.27 1.45
C GLU A 391 -11.30 1.72 0.68
N ARG A 392 -12.55 1.42 1.05
CA ARG A 392 -13.71 2.07 0.39
C ARG A 392 -13.78 3.56 0.71
N LYS A 393 -13.35 4.00 1.91
CA LYS A 393 -13.26 5.40 2.31
C LYS A 393 -12.04 6.11 1.71
N ALA A 394 -10.90 5.41 1.64
CA ALA A 394 -9.63 5.86 1.08
C ALA A 394 -9.61 5.74 -0.44
N SER A 395 -10.43 4.88 -1.04
CA SER A 395 -10.80 4.84 -2.46
C SER A 395 -11.69 6.03 -2.78
N ARG A 396 -12.68 6.36 -1.94
CA ARG A 396 -13.42 7.64 -2.07
C ARG A 396 -12.52 8.88 -1.96
N ILE A 397 -11.41 8.79 -1.20
CA ILE A 397 -10.38 9.84 -1.11
C ILE A 397 -9.34 9.71 -2.24
N ALA A 398 -9.09 8.53 -2.80
CA ALA A 398 -8.15 8.28 -3.89
C ALA A 398 -8.79 8.49 -5.29
N THR A 399 -10.13 8.48 -5.36
CA THR A 399 -10.90 9.18 -6.40
C THR A 399 -10.88 10.71 -6.21
N MET A 400 -10.06 11.21 -5.27
CA MET A 400 -9.52 12.58 -5.24
C MET A 400 -7.99 12.61 -5.39
N ALA A 401 -7.34 11.47 -5.68
CA ALA A 401 -5.89 11.33 -5.87
C ALA A 401 -5.49 10.93 -7.31
N GLU A 402 -6.45 10.65 -8.20
CA GLU A 402 -6.25 11.06 -9.61
C GLU A 402 -6.21 12.59 -9.61
N GLU A 403 -5.03 13.17 -9.83
CA GLU A 403 -4.89 14.62 -9.97
C GLU A 403 -5.45 15.01 -11.34
N VAL A 404 -6.73 15.35 -11.38
CA VAL A 404 -7.39 15.91 -12.56
C VAL A 404 -7.57 17.40 -12.34
N ILE A 405 -6.75 18.23 -12.99
CA ILE A 405 -6.88 19.69 -12.96
C ILE A 405 -7.39 20.16 -14.32
N LEU A 406 -8.38 21.06 -14.32
CA LEU A 406 -8.86 21.74 -15.51
C LEU A 406 -8.51 23.23 -15.44
N LEU A 407 -7.50 23.64 -16.22
CA LEU A 407 -7.22 25.07 -16.46
C LEU A 407 -8.25 25.58 -17.47
N ASN A 408 -9.12 26.50 -17.06
CA ASN A 408 -10.17 27.03 -17.93
C ASN A 408 -10.54 28.49 -17.59
N PHE A 409 -11.33 29.10 -18.46
CA PHE A 409 -11.89 30.44 -18.29
C PHE A 409 -13.43 30.34 -18.39
N TRP A 410 -14.17 30.89 -17.43
CA TRP A 410 -15.58 30.55 -17.20
C TRP A 410 -16.56 30.72 -18.40
N PRO A 411 -16.40 31.66 -19.36
CA PRO A 411 -17.31 31.78 -20.49
C PRO A 411 -16.84 30.95 -21.71
N SER A 412 -15.74 30.21 -21.62
CA SER A 412 -15.18 29.43 -22.72
C SER A 412 -16.07 28.25 -23.11
N MET A 413 -16.75 28.33 -24.26
CA MET A 413 -17.54 27.20 -24.78
C MET A 413 -16.68 25.94 -25.01
N PHE A 414 -15.37 26.07 -25.23
CA PHE A 414 -14.45 24.95 -25.37
C PHE A 414 -14.22 24.23 -24.05
N GLY A 415 -14.05 24.98 -22.95
CA GLY A 415 -13.86 24.41 -21.62
C GLY A 415 -15.14 23.81 -21.04
N MET A 416 -16.31 24.36 -21.38
CA MET A 416 -17.60 23.75 -21.06
C MET A 416 -17.70 22.31 -21.60
N ARG A 417 -17.13 22.02 -22.80
CA ARG A 417 -17.09 20.66 -23.35
C ARG A 417 -16.37 19.70 -22.39
N THR A 418 -15.18 20.10 -21.92
CA THR A 418 -14.35 19.31 -21.00
C THR A 418 -15.01 19.15 -19.63
N MET A 419 -15.61 20.22 -19.10
CA MET A 419 -16.40 20.15 -17.86
C MET A 419 -17.56 19.16 -17.99
N ILE A 420 -18.38 19.25 -19.04
CA ILE A 420 -19.51 18.32 -19.26
C ILE A 420 -19.01 16.88 -19.36
N ALA A 421 -17.92 16.62 -20.09
CA ALA A 421 -17.34 15.29 -20.23
C ALA A 421 -16.90 14.71 -18.87
N LEU A 422 -16.24 15.50 -18.01
CA LEU A 422 -15.86 15.10 -16.66
C LEU A 422 -17.08 14.84 -15.76
N GLU A 423 -18.11 15.69 -15.82
CA GLU A 423 -19.35 15.53 -15.04
C GLU A 423 -20.18 14.30 -15.48
N GLU A 424 -20.29 14.05 -16.79
CA GLU A 424 -20.95 12.85 -17.34
C GLU A 424 -20.21 11.56 -16.98
N LYS A 425 -18.87 11.60 -16.92
CA LYS A 425 -18.05 10.51 -16.36
C LYS A 425 -17.99 10.52 -14.83
N GLY A 426 -18.63 11.47 -14.13
CA GLY A 426 -18.56 11.58 -12.67
C GLY A 426 -17.13 11.60 -12.11
N VAL A 427 -16.23 12.29 -12.80
CA VAL A 427 -14.82 12.46 -12.42
C VAL A 427 -14.71 13.72 -11.54
N ASN A 428 -14.03 13.61 -10.39
CA ASN A 428 -13.70 14.78 -9.59
C ASN A 428 -12.51 15.51 -10.21
N TYR A 429 -12.58 16.84 -10.31
CA TYR A 429 -11.49 17.65 -10.84
C TYR A 429 -11.35 18.97 -10.11
N GLU A 430 -10.12 19.49 -10.03
CA GLU A 430 -9.86 20.85 -9.59
C GLU A 430 -10.02 21.82 -10.77
N TYR A 431 -11.02 22.68 -10.70
CA TYR A 431 -11.17 23.78 -11.66
C TYR A 431 -10.27 24.95 -11.27
N ARG A 432 -9.37 25.37 -12.16
CA ARG A 432 -8.55 26.58 -11.99
C ARG A 432 -8.93 27.62 -13.05
N GLU A 433 -9.38 28.80 -12.60
CA GLU A 433 -9.72 29.94 -13.45
C GLU A 433 -8.45 30.62 -13.97
N GLU A 434 -8.33 30.81 -15.28
CA GLU A 434 -7.20 31.45 -15.96
C GLU A 434 -7.55 32.86 -16.47
N ASP A 435 -6.70 33.86 -16.16
CA ASP A 435 -6.77 35.17 -16.83
C ASP A 435 -6.13 35.09 -18.22
N VAL A 436 -6.93 34.64 -19.19
CA VAL A 436 -6.52 34.56 -20.59
C VAL A 436 -6.48 35.90 -21.33
N ILE A 437 -6.83 37.01 -20.68
CA ILE A 437 -6.93 38.34 -21.27
C ILE A 437 -5.69 39.17 -20.95
N ASN A 438 -5.29 39.25 -19.68
CA ASN A 438 -4.23 40.14 -19.22
C ASN A 438 -2.94 39.39 -18.85
N ASN A 439 -3.03 38.24 -18.19
CA ASN A 439 -1.88 37.55 -17.62
C ASN A 439 -2.07 36.02 -17.50
N LYS A 440 -1.70 35.29 -18.56
CA LYS A 440 -1.71 33.82 -18.58
C LYS A 440 -0.79 33.26 -17.49
N SER A 441 -1.25 32.26 -16.73
CA SER A 441 -0.43 31.71 -15.65
C SER A 441 0.84 31.00 -16.17
N PRO A 442 1.93 30.94 -15.37
CA PRO A 442 3.10 30.12 -15.71
C PRO A 442 2.73 28.66 -15.98
N LEU A 443 1.78 28.11 -15.22
CA LEU A 443 1.30 26.73 -15.37
C LEU A 443 0.60 26.51 -16.72
N LEU A 444 -0.22 27.46 -17.20
CA LEU A 444 -0.83 27.39 -18.53
C LEU A 444 0.23 27.45 -19.65
N LEU A 445 1.28 28.26 -19.46
CA LEU A 445 2.38 28.38 -20.42
C LEU A 445 3.28 27.13 -20.44
N GLU A 446 3.45 26.46 -19.30
CA GLU A 446 4.17 25.19 -19.16
C GLU A 446 3.38 24.01 -19.74
N MET A 447 2.09 23.92 -19.40
CA MET A 447 1.23 22.77 -19.74
C MET A 447 0.69 22.82 -21.18
N ASN A 448 0.63 24.01 -21.80
CA ASN A 448 0.35 24.17 -23.23
C ASN A 448 1.34 25.15 -23.87
N PRO A 449 2.62 24.75 -24.07
CA PRO A 449 3.65 25.67 -24.55
C PRO A 449 3.51 26.01 -26.03
N ILE A 450 2.83 25.14 -26.80
CA ILE A 450 2.62 25.29 -28.26
C ILE A 450 1.52 26.31 -28.56
N HIS A 451 0.32 26.11 -28.01
CA HIS A 451 -0.82 26.96 -28.31
C HIS A 451 -1.12 27.99 -27.22
N LYS A 452 -0.71 27.74 -25.96
CA LYS A 452 -0.93 28.65 -24.82
C LYS A 452 -2.42 29.00 -24.66
N LYS A 453 -3.28 28.00 -24.87
CA LYS A 453 -4.75 28.08 -24.88
C LYS A 453 -5.34 27.23 -23.75
N ILE A 454 -6.48 27.69 -23.24
CA ILE A 454 -7.44 26.87 -22.48
C ILE A 454 -8.47 26.22 -23.41
N PRO A 455 -9.20 25.18 -22.98
CA PRO A 455 -8.96 24.39 -21.77
C PRO A 455 -7.65 23.60 -21.84
N VAL A 456 -7.02 23.35 -20.68
CA VAL A 456 -5.98 22.33 -20.53
C VAL A 456 -6.43 21.37 -19.43
N LEU A 457 -6.59 20.11 -19.77
CA LEU A 457 -6.81 19.03 -18.80
C LEU A 457 -5.43 18.50 -18.41
N ILE A 458 -5.08 18.56 -17.13
CA ILE A 458 -3.88 17.94 -16.58
C ILE A 458 -4.35 16.70 -15.84
N HIS A 459 -3.89 15.52 -16.25
CA HIS A 459 -4.18 14.26 -15.56
C HIS A 459 -2.87 13.64 -15.06
N ASN A 460 -2.69 13.59 -13.74
CA ASN A 460 -1.48 13.10 -13.07
C ASN A 460 -0.20 13.76 -13.63
N GLY A 461 -0.15 15.10 -13.58
CA GLY A 461 0.92 15.93 -14.14
C GLY A 461 1.05 15.95 -15.67
N LYS A 462 0.23 15.23 -16.44
CA LYS A 462 0.33 15.16 -17.91
C LYS A 462 -0.75 16.02 -18.59
N PRO A 463 -0.37 17.00 -19.43
CA PRO A 463 -1.34 17.84 -20.11
C PRO A 463 -1.94 17.17 -21.36
N VAL A 464 -3.26 17.26 -21.48
CA VAL A 464 -4.05 16.96 -22.68
C VAL A 464 -4.63 18.28 -23.18
N CYS A 465 -4.20 18.71 -24.36
CA CYS A 465 -4.62 19.97 -24.99
C CYS A 465 -5.74 19.73 -26.02
N GLU A 466 -6.41 20.82 -26.43
CA GLU A 466 -7.56 20.85 -27.35
C GLU A 466 -8.82 20.13 -26.85
N SER A 467 -9.92 20.88 -26.69
CA SER A 467 -11.18 20.37 -26.10
C SER A 467 -11.73 19.10 -26.76
N ILE A 468 -11.65 18.96 -28.08
CA ILE A 468 -12.14 17.76 -28.80
C ILE A 468 -11.26 16.53 -28.52
N ILE A 469 -9.96 16.72 -28.31
CA ILE A 469 -9.04 15.64 -27.89
C ILE A 469 -9.27 15.30 -26.42
N GLN A 470 -9.50 16.29 -25.56
CA GLN A 470 -9.82 16.08 -24.14
C GLN A 470 -11.08 15.23 -23.95
N ILE A 471 -12.16 15.46 -24.71
CA ILE A 471 -13.38 14.63 -24.62
C ILE A 471 -13.08 13.18 -25.03
N GLN A 472 -12.28 12.95 -26.07
CA GLN A 472 -11.87 11.60 -26.49
C GLN A 472 -11.04 10.90 -25.42
N TYR A 473 -10.03 11.61 -24.88
CA TYR A 473 -9.21 11.13 -23.77
C TYR A 473 -10.06 10.77 -22.54
N ILE A 474 -11.02 11.62 -22.17
CA ILE A 474 -11.95 11.36 -21.07
C ILE A 474 -12.83 10.13 -21.35
N ASP A 475 -13.25 9.93 -22.61
CA ASP A 475 -14.06 8.77 -23.00
C ASP A 475 -13.30 7.45 -22.95
N GLU A 476 -12.01 7.48 -23.32
CA GLU A 476 -11.11 6.31 -23.35
C GLU A 476 -10.57 5.94 -21.96
N VAL A 477 -10.16 6.93 -21.15
CA VAL A 477 -9.60 6.71 -19.80
C VAL A 477 -10.67 6.22 -18.84
N TRP A 478 -11.84 6.86 -18.80
CA TRP A 478 -12.97 6.44 -17.97
C TRP A 478 -13.99 5.67 -18.83
N SER A 479 -13.50 4.61 -19.48
CA SER A 479 -14.25 3.72 -20.39
C SER A 479 -15.12 2.68 -19.68
N ASP A 480 -15.04 2.60 -18.35
CA ASP A 480 -15.95 1.85 -17.47
C ASP A 480 -17.38 2.43 -17.44
N LYS A 481 -17.55 3.66 -17.93
CA LYS A 481 -18.79 4.45 -17.91
C LYS A 481 -19.34 4.65 -19.32
N ASN A 482 -20.59 5.11 -19.41
CA ASN A 482 -21.27 5.34 -20.69
C ASN A 482 -20.36 6.02 -21.73
N PRO A 483 -20.20 5.46 -22.95
CA PRO A 483 -19.33 6.02 -23.97
C PRO A 483 -19.98 7.21 -24.67
N PHE A 484 -19.19 8.23 -25.00
CA PHE A 484 -19.61 9.38 -25.79
C PHE A 484 -19.48 9.12 -27.29
N LEU A 485 -18.43 8.40 -27.69
CA LEU A 485 -18.20 7.95 -29.06
C LEU A 485 -18.76 6.54 -29.30
N PRO A 486 -19.41 6.29 -30.44
CA PRO A 486 -19.80 4.95 -30.86
C PRO A 486 -18.61 3.98 -30.91
N THR A 487 -18.87 2.70 -30.61
CA THR A 487 -17.93 1.60 -30.83
C THR A 487 -17.85 1.21 -32.31
N ASP A 488 -18.95 1.34 -33.05
CA ASP A 488 -18.97 1.18 -34.50
C ASP A 488 -18.07 2.25 -35.17
N SER A 489 -17.19 1.80 -36.07
CA SER A 489 -16.18 2.68 -36.68
C SER A 489 -16.77 3.70 -37.65
N TYR A 490 -17.88 3.37 -38.32
CA TYR A 490 -18.54 4.32 -39.22
C TYR A 490 -19.26 5.41 -38.42
N GLN A 491 -20.05 5.05 -37.42
CA GLN A 491 -20.74 6.00 -36.54
C GLN A 491 -19.73 6.87 -35.75
N ARG A 492 -18.60 6.31 -35.32
CA ARG A 492 -17.48 7.07 -34.74
C ARG A 492 -16.93 8.11 -35.71
N ALA A 493 -16.69 7.72 -36.97
CA ALA A 493 -16.24 8.65 -38.01
C ALA A 493 -17.28 9.75 -38.30
N GLN A 494 -18.58 9.44 -38.28
CA GLN A 494 -19.64 10.46 -38.40
C GLN A 494 -19.65 11.44 -37.21
N ALA A 495 -19.50 10.95 -35.98
CA ALA A 495 -19.41 11.80 -34.79
C ALA A 495 -18.19 12.75 -34.84
N LEU A 496 -17.04 12.25 -35.29
CA LEU A 496 -15.83 13.05 -35.49
C LEU A 496 -15.99 14.06 -36.64
N PHE A 497 -16.63 13.68 -37.74
CA PHE A 497 -16.96 14.58 -38.85
C PHE A 497 -17.84 15.75 -38.40
N TRP A 498 -18.89 15.50 -37.61
CA TRP A 498 -19.75 16.56 -37.12
C TRP A 498 -19.08 17.45 -36.07
N ALA A 499 -18.19 16.90 -35.23
CA ALA A 499 -17.36 17.72 -34.34
C ALA A 499 -16.39 18.64 -35.12
N ASP A 500 -15.75 18.12 -36.18
CA ASP A 500 -14.91 18.88 -37.10
C ASP A 500 -15.71 19.96 -37.88
N PHE A 501 -16.94 19.65 -38.29
CA PHE A 501 -17.86 20.63 -38.89
C PHE A 501 -18.17 21.77 -37.92
N ILE A 502 -18.49 21.46 -36.66
CA ILE A 502 -18.74 22.48 -35.62
C ILE A 502 -17.49 23.36 -35.44
N GLU A 503 -16.33 22.74 -35.32
CA GLU A 503 -15.05 23.44 -35.14
C GLU A 503 -14.63 24.27 -36.37
N LYS A 504 -15.04 23.89 -37.58
CA LYS A 504 -14.73 24.64 -38.82
C LYS A 504 -15.80 25.64 -39.27
N LYS A 505 -17.03 25.55 -38.74
CA LYS A 505 -18.18 26.37 -39.20
C LYS A 505 -18.82 27.17 -38.09
N VAL A 506 -19.22 26.55 -36.99
CA VAL A 506 -19.72 27.30 -35.83
C VAL A 506 -18.58 28.16 -35.24
N THR A 507 -17.36 27.62 -35.18
CA THR A 507 -16.16 28.35 -34.74
C THR A 507 -15.44 29.13 -35.85
N THR A 508 -15.79 29.03 -37.15
CA THR A 508 -15.05 29.78 -38.19
C THR A 508 -15.85 30.12 -39.46
N ASN A 509 -15.80 31.38 -39.90
CA ASN A 509 -15.64 31.86 -41.30
C ASN A 509 -16.02 33.37 -41.43
N PHE A 510 -15.12 34.19 -42.00
CA PHE A 510 -15.17 34.70 -43.39
C PHE A 510 -14.05 35.75 -43.61
N ARG A 511 -13.21 35.60 -44.64
CA ARG A 511 -12.21 36.60 -45.10
C ARG A 511 -12.87 37.64 -46.01
N SER A 512 -12.59 38.93 -45.85
CA SER A 512 -12.77 39.92 -46.92
C SER A 512 -11.68 41.00 -46.89
N ASN A 513 -11.24 41.42 -48.10
CA ASN A 513 -10.17 42.39 -48.27
C ASN A 513 -10.67 43.83 -48.05
N SER A 514 -10.30 44.48 -46.94
CA SER A 514 -10.17 45.94 -46.91
C SER A 514 -9.19 46.42 -45.83
N ARG A 515 -8.36 47.41 -46.17
CA ARG A 515 -7.23 47.92 -45.34
C ARG A 515 -7.67 48.79 -44.13
N VAL A 516 -8.90 48.63 -43.64
CA VAL A 516 -9.51 49.54 -42.62
C VAL A 516 -9.76 48.83 -41.27
N LEU A 517 -9.68 47.51 -41.19
CA LEU A 517 -10.01 46.71 -39.98
C LEU A 517 -8.78 46.20 -39.19
N LEU A 518 -7.71 46.98 -39.14
CA LEU A 518 -6.45 46.60 -38.47
C LEU A 518 -6.44 46.75 -36.93
N VAL A 519 -7.54 47.17 -36.31
CA VAL A 519 -7.59 47.55 -34.87
C VAL A 519 -8.43 46.60 -33.99
N THR A 520 -9.20 45.69 -34.58
CA THR A 520 -10.15 44.80 -33.86
C THR A 520 -9.70 43.32 -33.78
N HIS A 521 -8.42 43.04 -34.00
CA HIS A 521 -7.88 41.69 -34.24
C HIS A 521 -7.59 40.81 -33.00
N VAL A 522 -8.16 41.14 -31.84
CA VAL A 522 -7.78 40.59 -30.51
C VAL A 522 -9.05 40.42 -29.63
N CYS A 523 -9.14 39.54 -28.62
CA CYS A 523 -8.63 38.15 -28.52
C CYS A 523 -9.65 37.25 -29.28
N VAL A 524 -10.23 36.11 -28.85
CA VAL A 524 -9.88 35.07 -27.84
C VAL A 524 -8.99 33.98 -28.47
N TYR A 525 -8.97 33.87 -29.81
CA TYR A 525 -8.18 32.88 -30.53
C TYR A 525 -6.79 33.39 -30.99
N SER A 526 -6.64 34.72 -31.13
CA SER A 526 -5.47 35.37 -31.76
C SER A 526 -4.30 35.73 -30.82
N LEU A 527 -4.39 35.45 -29.51
CA LEU A 527 -3.22 35.53 -28.60
C LEU A 527 -2.32 34.27 -28.65
N CYS A 528 -2.48 33.44 -29.67
CA CYS A 528 -2.02 32.05 -29.64
C CYS A 528 -1.32 31.57 -30.92
N HIS A 529 -1.60 32.11 -32.11
CA HIS A 529 -0.83 31.88 -33.34
C HIS A 529 -0.90 33.12 -34.24
N ASN A 530 0.22 33.44 -34.91
CA ASN A 530 0.30 34.49 -35.92
C ASN A 530 -0.09 33.95 -37.30
N ASP A 531 -1.25 33.30 -37.40
CA ASP A 531 -1.92 33.01 -38.68
C ASP A 531 -3.42 32.72 -38.51
N GLN A 532 -4.18 33.02 -39.56
CA GLN A 532 -5.60 33.41 -39.57
C GLN A 532 -6.65 32.32 -39.21
N LEU A 533 -7.52 32.57 -38.22
CA LEU A 533 -8.87 31.97 -38.08
C LEU A 533 -9.86 32.94 -37.38
N PHE A 534 -11.09 33.11 -37.90
CA PHE A 534 -12.11 34.03 -37.37
C PHE A 534 -13.52 33.44 -37.23
N VAL A 535 -14.12 33.66 -36.07
CA VAL A 535 -15.36 33.02 -35.57
C VAL A 535 -16.64 33.61 -36.17
N CYS A 536 -17.50 32.76 -36.76
CA CYS A 536 -18.78 33.17 -37.36
C CYS A 536 -19.73 33.80 -36.31
N GLY A 537 -19.98 33.10 -35.20
CA GLY A 537 -20.76 33.63 -34.07
C GLY A 537 -20.12 34.83 -33.32
N ARG A 538 -18.89 35.23 -33.65
CA ARG A 538 -18.33 36.51 -33.17
C ARG A 538 -18.77 37.68 -34.02
N LYS A 539 -18.83 37.49 -35.35
CA LYS A 539 -19.22 38.57 -36.27
C LYS A 539 -20.62 39.09 -35.95
N THR A 540 -21.54 38.19 -35.59
CA THR A 540 -22.91 38.55 -35.17
C THR A 540 -22.98 39.53 -33.99
N TRP A 541 -21.91 39.78 -33.22
CA TRP A 541 -21.91 40.82 -32.18
C TRP A 541 -20.77 41.87 -32.31
N ALA A 542 -19.79 41.60 -33.17
CA ALA A 542 -18.58 42.41 -33.35
C ALA A 542 -18.52 43.22 -34.66
N THR A 543 -19.35 42.92 -35.67
CA THR A 543 -19.42 43.67 -36.94
C THR A 543 -20.70 44.51 -37.05
N LYS A 544 -20.85 45.27 -38.15
CA LYS A 544 -21.99 46.19 -38.39
C LYS A 544 -22.37 46.23 -39.87
N GLY A 545 -23.59 46.66 -40.16
CA GLY A 545 -24.10 46.85 -41.53
C GLY A 545 -24.11 45.53 -42.32
N GLU A 546 -23.79 45.60 -43.61
CA GLU A 546 -23.83 44.46 -44.54
C GLU A 546 -22.98 43.25 -44.06
N GLU A 547 -21.84 43.47 -43.39
CA GLU A 547 -21.04 42.37 -42.84
C GLU A 547 -21.74 41.66 -41.67
N LEU A 548 -22.53 42.38 -40.88
CA LEU A 548 -23.32 41.80 -39.79
C LEU A 548 -24.48 40.96 -40.36
N GLU A 549 -25.19 41.47 -41.35
CA GLU A 549 -26.30 40.77 -42.00
C GLU A 549 -25.81 39.50 -42.71
N ALA A 550 -24.70 39.57 -43.44
CA ALA A 550 -24.08 38.42 -44.09
C ALA A 550 -23.64 37.35 -43.07
N ALA A 551 -22.97 37.76 -41.98
CA ALA A 551 -22.54 36.83 -40.93
C ALA A 551 -23.71 36.17 -40.19
N THR A 552 -24.76 36.92 -39.89
CA THR A 552 -25.98 36.39 -39.27
C THR A 552 -26.68 35.38 -40.17
N LYS A 553 -26.77 35.65 -41.47
CA LYS A 553 -27.33 34.71 -42.45
C LYS A 553 -26.50 33.44 -42.57
N GLU A 554 -25.18 33.54 -42.69
CA GLU A 554 -24.27 32.38 -42.72
C GLU A 554 -24.40 31.54 -41.43
N TYR A 555 -24.46 32.19 -40.26
CA TYR A 555 -24.61 31.52 -38.98
C TYR A 555 -25.93 30.72 -38.90
N ILE A 556 -27.04 31.29 -39.37
CA ILE A 556 -28.34 30.59 -39.42
C ILE A 556 -28.30 29.38 -40.37
N GLU A 557 -27.66 29.46 -41.54
CA GLU A 557 -27.54 28.31 -42.45
C GLU A 557 -26.64 27.19 -41.87
N ILE A 558 -25.63 27.53 -41.06
CA ILE A 558 -24.84 26.55 -40.29
C ILE A 558 -25.70 25.86 -39.23
N LEU A 559 -26.52 26.61 -38.48
CA LEU A 559 -27.44 26.04 -37.49
C LEU A 559 -28.54 25.18 -38.15
N LYS A 560 -29.05 25.56 -39.33
CA LYS A 560 -29.96 24.73 -40.14
C LYS A 560 -29.30 23.42 -40.57
N THR A 561 -28.02 23.47 -40.97
CA THR A 561 -27.26 22.25 -41.33
C THR A 561 -27.19 21.28 -40.14
N LEU A 562 -26.88 21.79 -38.94
CA LEU A 562 -26.87 21.00 -37.70
C LEU A 562 -28.27 20.50 -37.31
N GLN A 563 -29.31 21.29 -37.54
CA GLN A 563 -30.70 20.88 -37.33
C GLN A 563 -31.12 19.75 -38.29
N CYS A 564 -30.68 19.79 -39.55
CA CYS A 564 -30.95 18.73 -40.53
C CYS A 564 -30.27 17.41 -40.13
N GLU A 565 -29.02 17.47 -39.63
CA GLU A 565 -28.36 16.29 -39.07
C GLU A 565 -29.10 15.75 -37.84
N LEU A 566 -29.43 16.61 -36.86
CA LEU A 566 -30.19 16.21 -35.67
C LEU A 566 -31.49 15.49 -36.05
N GLY A 567 -32.17 15.96 -37.10
CA GLY A 567 -33.36 15.31 -37.66
C GLY A 567 -34.51 15.28 -36.65
N ASP A 568 -34.93 14.08 -36.25
CA ASP A 568 -35.90 13.83 -35.17
C ASP A 568 -35.28 13.13 -33.96
N LYS A 569 -33.95 12.97 -33.94
CA LYS A 569 -33.22 12.33 -32.83
C LYS A 569 -33.32 13.20 -31.56
N PRO A 570 -33.44 12.63 -30.35
CA PRO A 570 -33.45 13.44 -29.13
C PRO A 570 -32.09 14.09 -28.88
N TYR A 571 -30.99 13.46 -29.33
CA TYR A 571 -29.61 13.91 -29.27
C TYR A 571 -28.87 13.62 -30.59
N PHE A 572 -27.73 14.27 -30.83
CA PHE A 572 -26.88 13.94 -31.99
C PHE A 572 -26.31 12.51 -31.87
N GLY A 573 -26.05 12.02 -30.66
CA GLY A 573 -25.74 10.61 -30.37
C GLY A 573 -26.90 9.62 -30.54
N GLY A 574 -28.04 10.02 -31.13
CA GLY A 574 -29.24 9.19 -31.24
C GLY A 574 -30.10 9.29 -29.98
N ASP A 575 -30.45 8.14 -29.40
CA ASP A 575 -31.24 8.07 -28.16
C ASP A 575 -30.47 8.53 -26.91
N LYS A 576 -29.14 8.63 -27.02
CA LYS A 576 -28.24 9.01 -25.92
C LYS A 576 -27.50 10.30 -26.24
N PHE A 577 -27.31 11.12 -25.19
CA PHE A 577 -26.41 12.26 -25.23
C PHE A 577 -24.98 11.78 -25.47
N GLY A 578 -24.33 12.26 -26.54
CA GLY A 578 -23.04 11.75 -27.00
C GLY A 578 -22.05 12.85 -27.40
N PHE A 579 -20.97 12.43 -28.08
CA PHE A 579 -19.82 13.27 -28.40
C PHE A 579 -20.16 14.61 -29.06
N VAL A 580 -20.99 14.59 -30.11
CA VAL A 580 -21.38 15.80 -30.86
C VAL A 580 -22.24 16.73 -29.99
N ASP A 581 -23.07 16.18 -29.10
CA ASP A 581 -23.87 16.98 -28.18
C ASP A 581 -22.99 17.78 -27.21
N ILE A 582 -21.97 17.13 -26.64
CA ILE A 582 -20.96 17.77 -25.75
C ILE A 582 -20.23 18.89 -26.51
N VAL A 583 -19.81 18.64 -27.75
CA VAL A 583 -19.07 19.62 -28.57
C VAL A 583 -19.91 20.86 -28.90
N LEU A 584 -21.23 20.70 -29.12
CA LEU A 584 -22.12 21.79 -29.54
C LEU A 584 -22.82 22.54 -28.39
N ILE A 585 -23.11 21.89 -27.26
CA ILE A 585 -24.04 22.49 -26.28
C ILE A 585 -23.48 23.75 -25.60
N GLY A 586 -22.16 23.88 -25.47
CA GLY A 586 -21.52 25.08 -24.90
C GLY A 586 -21.92 26.40 -25.61
N TYR A 587 -22.20 26.36 -26.92
CA TYR A 587 -22.62 27.55 -27.68
C TYR A 587 -24.04 28.01 -27.33
N TYR A 588 -24.90 27.12 -26.78
CA TYR A 588 -26.28 27.46 -26.42
C TYR A 588 -26.32 28.57 -25.35
N SER A 589 -25.39 28.56 -24.40
CA SER A 589 -25.23 29.65 -23.39
C SER A 589 -24.90 31.02 -23.99
N TRP A 590 -24.36 31.05 -25.22
CA TRP A 590 -24.03 32.27 -25.96
C TRP A 590 -25.13 32.74 -26.92
N PHE A 591 -26.12 31.89 -27.24
CA PHE A 591 -27.19 32.23 -28.18
C PHE A 591 -27.94 33.52 -27.81
N PRO A 592 -28.29 33.81 -26.53
CA PRO A 592 -28.93 35.07 -26.17
C PRO A 592 -28.06 36.30 -26.45
N ALA A 593 -26.73 36.20 -26.32
CA ALA A 593 -25.82 37.27 -26.69
C ALA A 593 -25.76 37.46 -28.22
N TYR A 594 -25.69 36.37 -28.99
CA TYR A 594 -25.69 36.44 -30.45
C TYR A 594 -26.99 37.08 -30.98
N GLN A 595 -28.15 36.63 -30.51
CA GLN A 595 -29.45 37.20 -30.88
C GLN A 595 -29.56 38.68 -30.52
N LYS A 596 -29.15 39.06 -29.30
CA LYS A 596 -29.23 40.45 -28.80
C LYS A 596 -28.35 41.43 -29.56
N PHE A 597 -27.13 41.05 -29.90
CA PHE A 597 -26.18 41.96 -30.56
C PHE A 597 -26.19 41.86 -32.09
N GLY A 598 -26.67 40.74 -32.64
CA GLY A 598 -26.84 40.53 -34.08
C GLY A 598 -28.24 40.85 -34.60
N ASN A 599 -29.17 41.20 -33.71
CA ASN A 599 -30.54 41.58 -34.04
C ASN A 599 -31.29 40.50 -34.85
N PHE A 600 -31.22 39.24 -34.40
CA PHE A 600 -31.88 38.10 -35.03
C PHE A 600 -32.43 37.11 -34.00
N SER A 601 -33.22 36.13 -34.44
CA SER A 601 -33.79 35.08 -33.60
C SER A 601 -33.51 33.70 -34.22
N ILE A 602 -33.09 32.74 -33.40
CA ILE A 602 -32.73 31.38 -33.82
C ILE A 602 -33.97 30.46 -33.84
N GLU A 603 -34.88 30.62 -32.88
CA GLU A 603 -36.05 29.73 -32.72
C GLU A 603 -36.95 29.62 -33.98
N PRO A 604 -37.25 30.68 -34.75
CA PRO A 604 -38.09 30.56 -35.96
C PRO A 604 -37.43 29.73 -37.08
N GLU A 605 -36.10 29.79 -37.19
CA GLU A 605 -35.32 29.13 -38.24
C GLU A 605 -34.85 27.72 -37.82
N CYS A 606 -34.59 27.53 -36.53
CA CYS A 606 -33.90 26.37 -35.94
C CYS A 606 -34.62 25.82 -34.70
N SER A 607 -35.95 25.70 -34.75
CA SER A 607 -36.80 25.28 -33.62
C SER A 607 -36.46 23.91 -33.03
N LYS A 608 -36.10 22.90 -33.85
CA LYS A 608 -35.70 21.57 -33.34
C LYS A 608 -34.36 21.65 -32.61
N LEU A 609 -33.42 22.47 -33.09
CA LEU A 609 -32.13 22.69 -32.43
C LEU A 609 -32.32 23.45 -31.10
N MET A 610 -33.21 24.43 -31.04
CA MET A 610 -33.57 25.09 -29.77
C MET A 610 -34.25 24.12 -28.80
N ALA A 611 -35.12 23.22 -29.29
CA ALA A 611 -35.71 22.16 -28.48
C ALA A 611 -34.67 21.16 -27.95
N TRP A 612 -33.66 20.81 -28.74
CA TRP A 612 -32.50 20.02 -28.30
C TRP A 612 -31.72 20.73 -27.20
N GLY A 613 -31.39 22.02 -27.36
CA GLY A 613 -30.70 22.81 -26.34
C GLY A 613 -31.46 22.81 -25.00
N LYS A 614 -32.79 23.00 -25.06
CA LYS A 614 -33.69 22.91 -23.89
C LYS A 614 -33.66 21.53 -23.23
N ARG A 615 -33.63 20.42 -24.00
CA ARG A 615 -33.46 19.05 -23.46
C ARG A 615 -32.09 18.84 -22.81
N CYS A 616 -31.02 19.29 -23.46
CA CYS A 616 -29.67 19.17 -22.90
C CYS A 616 -29.52 19.92 -21.57
N MET A 617 -30.14 21.10 -21.42
CA MET A 617 -30.17 21.85 -20.15
C MET A 617 -30.90 21.12 -19.00
N GLN A 618 -31.67 20.06 -19.27
CA GLN A 618 -32.26 19.22 -18.21
C GLN A 618 -31.25 18.22 -17.61
N ARG A 619 -30.07 18.05 -18.22
CA ARG A 619 -28.99 17.21 -17.68
C ARG A 619 -28.21 18.00 -16.62
N ALA A 620 -27.99 17.38 -15.45
CA ALA A 620 -27.27 18.00 -14.35
C ALA A 620 -25.82 18.42 -14.72
N SER A 621 -25.13 17.62 -15.53
CA SER A 621 -23.82 17.89 -16.11
C SER A 621 -23.78 19.20 -16.90
N VAL A 622 -24.71 19.37 -17.84
CA VAL A 622 -24.84 20.55 -18.70
C VAL A 622 -25.27 21.77 -17.88
N ALA A 623 -26.27 21.63 -17.00
CA ALA A 623 -26.75 22.71 -16.15
C ALA A 623 -25.70 23.23 -15.15
N LYS A 624 -24.78 22.37 -14.71
CA LYS A 624 -23.65 22.73 -13.84
C LYS A 624 -22.49 23.38 -14.59
N ALA A 625 -22.25 22.96 -15.84
CA ALA A 625 -21.11 23.43 -16.64
C ALA A 625 -21.38 24.72 -17.44
N LEU A 626 -22.62 24.97 -17.88
CA LEU A 626 -22.96 26.17 -18.63
C LEU A 626 -23.22 27.36 -17.68
N PRO A 627 -22.61 28.53 -17.94
CA PRO A 627 -22.90 29.73 -17.18
C PRO A 627 -24.29 30.29 -17.52
N ASP A 628 -24.82 31.08 -16.59
CA ASP A 628 -26.01 31.88 -16.84
C ASP A 628 -25.87 32.75 -18.11
N SER A 629 -26.93 32.81 -18.91
CA SER A 629 -26.88 33.50 -20.21
C SER A 629 -26.88 35.02 -20.09
N GLU A 630 -27.45 35.61 -19.03
CA GLU A 630 -27.33 37.05 -18.79
C GLU A 630 -25.90 37.42 -18.37
N ARG A 631 -25.23 36.55 -17.59
CA ARG A 631 -23.80 36.70 -17.27
C ARG A 631 -22.94 36.70 -18.55
N VAL A 632 -23.23 35.83 -19.52
CA VAL A 632 -22.55 35.83 -20.84
C VAL A 632 -22.85 37.11 -21.63
N VAL A 633 -24.10 37.58 -21.66
CA VAL A 633 -24.48 38.86 -22.29
C VAL A 633 -23.73 40.05 -21.65
N GLY A 634 -23.62 40.08 -20.32
CA GLY A 634 -22.88 41.09 -19.57
C GLY A 634 -21.38 41.07 -19.89
N TYR A 635 -20.79 39.89 -20.01
CA TYR A 635 -19.41 39.72 -20.43
C TYR A 635 -19.16 40.20 -21.87
N VAL A 636 -20.07 39.92 -22.81
CA VAL A 636 -19.97 40.44 -24.19
C VAL A 636 -20.07 41.98 -24.22
N LEU A 637 -20.88 42.61 -23.36
CA LEU A 637 -20.88 44.08 -23.21
C LEU A 637 -19.53 44.62 -22.69
N GLN A 638 -18.88 43.92 -21.76
CA GLN A 638 -17.55 44.30 -21.27
C GLN A 638 -16.50 44.18 -22.38
N LEU A 639 -16.50 43.09 -23.16
CA LEU A 639 -15.62 42.93 -24.31
C LEU A 639 -15.85 44.01 -25.37
N LYS A 640 -17.11 44.33 -25.70
CA LYS A 640 -17.46 45.40 -26.64
C LYS A 640 -16.90 46.75 -26.18
N LYS A 641 -17.03 47.10 -24.89
CA LYS A 641 -16.41 48.30 -24.31
C LYS A 641 -14.88 48.27 -24.39
N PHE A 642 -14.26 47.15 -23.99
CA PHE A 642 -12.80 46.97 -23.97
C PHE A 642 -12.17 47.15 -25.37
N TYR A 643 -12.82 46.63 -26.42
CA TYR A 643 -12.35 46.77 -27.80
C TYR A 643 -12.91 48.01 -28.55
N GLY A 644 -13.59 48.94 -27.86
CA GLY A 644 -14.14 50.16 -28.48
C GLY A 644 -15.29 49.91 -29.48
N ILE A 645 -15.89 48.71 -29.48
CA ILE A 645 -16.99 48.33 -30.36
C ILE A 645 -18.30 48.87 -29.77
N LYS A 646 -18.74 50.03 -30.24
CA LYS A 646 -20.07 50.59 -29.90
C LYS A 646 -21.21 49.61 -30.18
#